data_AF-A0A0G4F2P4-F1
#
_entry.id   AF-A0A0G4F2P4-F1
#
_cell.length_a   1.000
_cell.length_b   1.000
_cell.length_c   1.000
_cell.angle_alpha   90.00
_cell.angle_beta   90.00
_cell.angle_gamma   90.00
#
_symmetry.space_group_name_H-M   'P 1'
#
loop_
_entity.id
_entity.type
_entity.pdbx_description
1 polymer ?
#
loop_
_entity_poly.entity_id
_entity_poly.type
_entity_poly.pdbx_seq_one_letter_code
_entity_poly.pdbx_strand_id
1 'polypeptide(L)'
;MAAVTIGSMKWPQQRAVLVGRMVKRAASMGCRDATVMRAVRLLDLCRADKLIDTSNTKQVADACLAACVKRLQPHVLMDDMPDDPPHIQAQVVCRAAADSSVCGIECLEKLFTAAGMDTHGRLFSFAKYLMFLSMCDIDLAGRDVPLLAATAVYITRKNHQKQIAGGIWSAALVTQSSVSESRLESSMTTLRMQRLMWGDTQTTKGIVTDAVDELFASPDRHGVASSRSHTQQEQQQQQQVSVWWLVLVWLWLWRLCCQVWSWCCGRPSADEQHALAHLFAEDRCRTPDISTTLALRAAARDIRDAFSSDQLRSRLDHSLSRDGDGINTPQLQLLRFDPSLGMGDLLAAVWIAEEGGRWDETGEVLQLASQCGDCTLPINLTADDIRTHANKTLMVVGRHVRFSDGSRLQLFQHGNGEVRAIKDEPGFKVTVIPPLPADHLSQQRRQRLPDALQLYQQHRLEHDPPVQSRINYHWPGQWVSSGPPTFDASVSSFAKNKILDHFYFDETHHQTNHTETLNRRVCGGRLDGLLTQSPHTPVAGCTTTFSGGRTRFLVLTDSSDDFVAWITIPIEGNNSVSVEVETTEAPAADVSENAPFKDRFPLTTRLARVALGRVAPYVFDGQIPTAMAAVGMIWMTIATKRVAEVRMHQPRRTAKTAAVTAMHRPNSTHTETDLNTHWRVAERCLSPSLSVARSSAQIRSAADVVSTEWTA
;
A
#
# COMPACT_ATOMS: atom_id res chain seq x y z
N MET A 1 -3.18 -9.84 -3.16
CA MET A 1 -4.08 -9.67 -4.33
C MET A 1 -4.72 -11.01 -4.67
N ALA A 2 -6.01 -11.05 -4.95
CA ALA A 2 -6.56 -12.13 -5.78
C ALA A 2 -5.97 -12.02 -7.20
N ALA A 3 -5.81 -13.14 -7.91
CA ALA A 3 -5.32 -13.11 -9.29
C ALA A 3 -6.44 -12.62 -10.23
N VAL A 4 -6.65 -11.30 -10.29
CA VAL A 4 -7.71 -10.68 -11.12
C VAL A 4 -7.52 -11.12 -12.57
N THR A 5 -8.45 -11.93 -13.05
CA THR A 5 -8.38 -12.55 -14.37
C THR A 5 -8.52 -11.48 -15.43
N ILE A 6 -7.43 -11.16 -16.14
CA ILE A 6 -7.36 -10.01 -17.09
C ILE A 6 -8.55 -9.97 -18.07
N GLY A 7 -9.13 -11.12 -18.44
CA GLY A 7 -10.32 -11.21 -19.30
C GLY A 7 -11.61 -10.60 -18.76
N SER A 8 -11.70 -10.18 -17.49
CA SER A 8 -12.84 -9.43 -16.94
C SER A 8 -12.65 -7.91 -16.92
N MET A 9 -11.44 -7.41 -17.22
CA MET A 9 -11.14 -5.98 -17.23
C MET A 9 -11.68 -5.30 -18.49
N LYS A 10 -12.05 -4.00 -18.39
CA LYS A 10 -12.31 -3.18 -19.58
C LYS A 10 -10.99 -2.94 -20.33
N TRP A 11 -11.04 -2.83 -21.66
CA TRP A 11 -9.83 -2.69 -22.50
C TRP A 11 -8.82 -1.63 -22.03
N PRO A 12 -9.19 -0.41 -21.55
CA PRO A 12 -8.21 0.55 -21.03
C PRO A 12 -7.37 0.01 -19.86
N GLN A 13 -7.99 -0.69 -18.90
CA GLN A 13 -7.33 -1.28 -17.73
C GLN A 13 -6.47 -2.47 -18.15
N GLN A 14 -7.04 -3.37 -18.96
CA GLN A 14 -6.33 -4.50 -19.56
C GLN A 14 -5.09 -4.04 -20.33
N ARG A 15 -5.21 -2.98 -21.13
CA ARG A 15 -4.13 -2.37 -21.90
C ARG A 15 -3.04 -1.81 -21.00
N ALA A 16 -3.37 -1.06 -19.94
CA ALA A 16 -2.38 -0.57 -18.98
C ALA A 16 -1.59 -1.72 -18.32
N VAL A 17 -2.26 -2.79 -17.91
CA VAL A 17 -1.61 -4.00 -17.35
C VAL A 17 -0.71 -4.71 -18.37
N LEU A 18 -1.11 -4.78 -19.64
CA LEU A 18 -0.29 -5.34 -20.73
C LEU A 18 0.93 -4.47 -21.04
N VAL A 19 0.78 -3.14 -21.09
CA VAL A 19 1.89 -2.20 -21.24
C VAL A 19 2.87 -2.33 -20.08
N GLY A 20 2.40 -2.39 -18.84
CA GLY A 20 3.25 -2.64 -17.67
C GLY A 20 4.03 -3.97 -17.75
N ARG A 21 3.38 -5.06 -18.19
CA ARG A 21 4.05 -6.35 -18.47
C ARG A 21 5.14 -6.20 -19.53
N MET A 22 4.84 -5.54 -20.64
CA MET A 22 5.79 -5.33 -21.75
C MET A 22 6.98 -4.48 -21.31
N VAL A 23 6.77 -3.43 -20.52
CA VAL A 23 7.83 -2.58 -19.95
C VAL A 23 8.74 -3.41 -19.04
N LYS A 24 8.20 -4.20 -18.10
CA LYS A 24 9.03 -5.04 -17.22
C LYS A 24 9.82 -6.11 -17.99
N ARG A 25 9.20 -6.79 -18.97
CA ARG A 25 9.88 -7.80 -19.80
C ARG A 25 10.98 -7.17 -20.68
N ALA A 26 10.71 -6.00 -21.26
CA ALA A 26 11.67 -5.26 -22.05
C ALA A 26 12.87 -4.78 -21.20
N ALA A 27 12.63 -4.35 -19.96
CA ALA A 27 13.68 -3.97 -19.01
C ALA A 27 14.58 -5.16 -18.65
N SER A 28 14.01 -6.33 -18.33
CA SER A 28 14.80 -7.56 -18.06
C SER A 28 15.60 -8.05 -19.27
N MET A 29 15.18 -7.70 -20.48
CA MET A 29 15.91 -8.00 -21.72
C MET A 29 16.90 -6.90 -22.16
N GLY A 30 17.06 -5.80 -21.41
CA GLY A 30 17.94 -4.69 -21.84
C GLY A 30 17.50 -4.01 -23.15
N CYS A 31 16.20 -3.99 -23.45
CA CYS A 31 15.66 -3.41 -24.67
C CYS A 31 15.79 -1.87 -24.68
N ARG A 32 16.04 -1.31 -25.87
CA ARG A 32 16.05 0.15 -26.12
C ARG A 32 14.63 0.70 -26.05
N ASP A 33 14.50 1.93 -25.57
CA ASP A 33 13.23 2.65 -25.44
C ASP A 33 12.37 2.62 -26.72
N ALA A 34 13.02 2.82 -27.87
CA ALA A 34 12.38 2.81 -29.18
C ALA A 34 11.73 1.46 -29.52
N THR A 35 12.33 0.35 -29.09
CA THR A 35 11.81 -1.01 -29.25
C THR A 35 10.54 -1.20 -28.43
N VAL A 36 10.51 -0.69 -27.19
CA VAL A 36 9.33 -0.78 -26.30
C VAL A 36 8.18 0.07 -26.82
N MET A 37 8.46 1.31 -27.26
CA MET A 37 7.42 2.18 -27.84
C MET A 37 6.80 1.60 -29.10
N ARG A 38 7.63 1.07 -30.02
CA ARG A 38 7.15 0.41 -31.24
C ARG A 38 6.35 -0.86 -30.90
N ALA A 39 6.77 -1.64 -29.90
CA ALA A 39 6.04 -2.84 -29.46
C ALA A 39 4.65 -2.50 -28.87
N VAL A 40 4.54 -1.45 -28.05
CA VAL A 40 3.24 -1.00 -27.53
C VAL A 40 2.35 -0.44 -28.65
N ARG A 41 2.90 0.31 -29.61
CA ARG A 41 2.14 0.75 -30.78
C ARG A 41 1.65 -0.42 -31.64
N LEU A 42 2.47 -1.47 -31.77
CA LEU A 42 2.10 -2.70 -32.46
C LEU A 42 0.99 -3.48 -31.71
N LEU A 43 0.96 -3.47 -30.38
CA LEU A 43 -0.18 -4.00 -29.60
C LEU A 43 -1.49 -3.28 -29.95
N ASP A 44 -1.45 -1.94 -30.05
CA ASP A 44 -2.63 -1.15 -30.41
C ASP A 44 -3.08 -1.39 -31.86
N LEU A 45 -2.15 -1.58 -32.80
CA LEU A 45 -2.46 -2.02 -34.17
C LEU A 45 -3.10 -3.42 -34.18
N CYS A 46 -2.52 -4.38 -33.45
CA CYS A 46 -3.08 -5.74 -33.33
C CYS A 46 -4.46 -5.74 -32.68
N ARG A 47 -4.78 -4.77 -31.81
CA ARG A 47 -6.15 -4.57 -31.29
C ARG A 47 -7.10 -4.08 -32.37
N ALA A 48 -6.70 -3.09 -33.17
CA ALA A 48 -7.51 -2.56 -34.27
C ALA A 48 -7.78 -3.62 -35.35
N ASP A 49 -6.77 -4.43 -35.67
CA ASP A 49 -6.85 -5.57 -36.59
C ASP A 49 -7.61 -6.79 -36.01
N LYS A 50 -8.16 -6.68 -34.79
CA LYS A 50 -8.90 -7.73 -34.06
C LYS A 50 -8.12 -9.02 -33.79
N LEU A 51 -6.78 -8.99 -33.82
CA LEU A 51 -5.93 -10.13 -33.45
C LEU A 51 -5.93 -10.42 -31.94
N ILE A 52 -6.49 -9.50 -31.13
CA ILE A 52 -6.50 -9.55 -29.66
C ILE A 52 -7.88 -9.95 -29.13
N ASP A 53 -7.99 -11.15 -28.58
CA ASP A 53 -9.14 -11.67 -27.84
C ASP A 53 -8.85 -11.80 -26.33
N THR A 54 -9.88 -11.97 -25.49
CA THR A 54 -9.74 -11.97 -24.03
C THR A 54 -8.86 -13.11 -23.47
N SER A 55 -8.68 -14.21 -24.21
CA SER A 55 -7.81 -15.32 -23.85
C SER A 55 -6.36 -15.10 -24.29
N ASN A 56 -6.14 -14.52 -25.47
CA ASN A 56 -4.83 -14.46 -26.12
C ASN A 56 -3.98 -13.23 -25.73
N THR A 57 -4.56 -12.20 -25.12
CA THR A 57 -3.93 -10.86 -24.95
C THR A 57 -2.48 -10.84 -24.46
N LYS A 58 -2.12 -11.71 -23.50
CA LYS A 58 -0.75 -11.83 -22.99
C LYS A 58 0.23 -12.29 -24.08
N GLN A 59 -0.16 -13.31 -24.86
CA GLN A 59 0.63 -13.87 -25.94
C GLN A 59 0.85 -12.84 -27.05
N VAL A 60 -0.18 -12.07 -27.41
CA VAL A 60 -0.03 -10.99 -28.41
C VAL A 60 0.92 -9.90 -27.92
N ALA A 61 0.81 -9.48 -26.64
CA ALA A 61 1.74 -8.50 -26.06
C ALA A 61 3.20 -8.99 -26.03
N ASP A 62 3.43 -10.24 -25.65
CA ASP A 62 4.75 -10.86 -25.68
C ASP A 62 5.29 -11.00 -27.14
N ALA A 63 4.42 -11.37 -28.09
CA ALA A 63 4.76 -11.48 -29.52
C ALA A 63 5.07 -10.12 -30.15
N CYS A 64 4.36 -9.04 -29.79
CA CYS A 64 4.65 -7.68 -30.24
C CYS A 64 6.05 -7.23 -29.80
N LEU A 65 6.41 -7.50 -28.53
CA LEU A 65 7.75 -7.21 -28.03
C LEU A 65 8.81 -8.05 -28.76
N ALA A 66 8.61 -9.37 -28.87
CA ALA A 66 9.55 -10.27 -29.55
C ALA A 66 9.78 -9.88 -31.03
N ALA A 67 8.72 -9.50 -31.75
CA ALA A 67 8.80 -9.06 -33.14
C ALA A 67 9.59 -7.74 -33.29
N CYS A 68 9.36 -6.77 -32.40
CA CYS A 68 10.13 -5.52 -32.38
C CYS A 68 11.60 -5.75 -31.98
N VAL A 69 11.88 -6.61 -31.00
CA VAL A 69 13.28 -6.97 -30.63
C VAL A 69 13.98 -7.65 -31.80
N LYS A 70 13.35 -8.65 -32.44
CA LYS A 70 13.92 -9.34 -33.61
C LYS A 70 14.23 -8.39 -34.79
N ARG A 71 13.40 -7.35 -34.99
CA ARG A 71 13.57 -6.35 -36.07
C ARG A 71 14.61 -5.27 -35.75
N LEU A 72 14.75 -4.86 -34.48
CA LEU A 72 15.50 -3.64 -34.09
C LEU A 72 16.76 -3.93 -33.27
N GLN A 73 16.81 -5.10 -32.60
CA GLN A 73 17.89 -5.53 -31.71
C GLN A 73 18.12 -7.06 -31.82
N PRO A 74 18.48 -7.59 -33.01
CA PRO A 74 18.67 -9.03 -33.21
C PRO A 74 19.78 -9.66 -32.34
N HIS A 75 20.64 -8.83 -31.71
CA HIS A 75 21.68 -9.26 -30.77
C HIS A 75 21.20 -9.45 -29.32
N VAL A 76 19.95 -9.11 -28.99
CA VAL A 76 19.35 -9.23 -27.64
C VAL A 76 18.64 -10.59 -27.42
N LEU A 77 18.62 -11.44 -28.44
CA LEU A 77 17.68 -12.55 -28.54
C LEU A 77 18.42 -13.86 -28.85
N MET A 78 18.54 -14.74 -27.85
CA MET A 78 18.99 -16.13 -28.03
C MET A 78 18.09 -17.13 -27.27
N ASP A 79 18.15 -17.20 -25.93
CA ASP A 79 17.72 -18.42 -25.21
C ASP A 79 16.27 -18.46 -24.68
N ASP A 80 15.59 -17.30 -24.51
CA ASP A 80 14.30 -17.18 -23.79
C ASP A 80 13.05 -17.00 -24.70
N MET A 81 13.16 -17.33 -25.99
CA MET A 81 12.06 -17.25 -26.96
C MET A 81 11.57 -18.66 -27.33
N PRO A 82 10.25 -18.95 -27.32
CA PRO A 82 9.76 -20.27 -27.71
C PRO A 82 10.12 -20.58 -29.18
N ASP A 83 10.64 -21.80 -29.41
CA ASP A 83 11.24 -22.20 -30.69
C ASP A 83 10.26 -22.14 -31.88
N ASP A 84 9.01 -22.56 -31.66
CA ASP A 84 7.94 -22.52 -32.66
C ASP A 84 6.97 -21.34 -32.42
N PRO A 85 6.90 -20.35 -33.33
CA PRO A 85 5.95 -19.25 -33.24
C PRO A 85 4.54 -19.71 -33.67
N PRO A 86 3.51 -19.69 -32.78
CA PRO A 86 2.14 -20.00 -33.19
C PRO A 86 1.62 -19.00 -34.24
N HIS A 87 0.59 -19.38 -35.00
CA HIS A 87 0.02 -18.59 -36.11
C HIS A 87 -0.17 -17.09 -35.80
N ILE A 88 -0.60 -16.75 -34.58
CA ILE A 88 -0.75 -15.37 -34.09
C ILE A 88 0.59 -14.60 -34.16
N GLN A 89 1.69 -15.21 -33.74
CA GLN A 89 3.02 -14.59 -33.76
C GLN A 89 3.53 -14.38 -35.19
N ALA A 90 3.18 -15.25 -36.16
CA ALA A 90 3.47 -15.00 -37.57
C ALA A 90 2.74 -13.75 -38.09
N GLN A 91 1.44 -13.60 -37.79
CA GLN A 91 0.67 -12.40 -38.15
C GLN A 91 1.23 -11.12 -37.50
N VAL A 92 1.59 -11.18 -36.21
CA VAL A 92 2.22 -10.07 -35.49
C VAL A 92 3.59 -9.72 -36.08
N VAL A 93 4.41 -10.70 -36.49
CA VAL A 93 5.70 -10.46 -37.16
C VAL A 93 5.52 -9.82 -38.54
N CYS A 94 4.55 -10.27 -39.34
CA CYS A 94 4.23 -9.62 -40.62
C CYS A 94 3.79 -8.16 -40.41
N ARG A 95 2.95 -7.89 -39.39
CA ARG A 95 2.52 -6.52 -39.04
C ARG A 95 3.68 -5.68 -38.51
N ALA A 96 4.59 -6.26 -37.72
CA ALA A 96 5.80 -5.63 -37.21
C ALA A 96 6.81 -5.29 -38.32
N ALA A 97 6.87 -6.08 -39.40
CA ALA A 97 7.70 -5.81 -40.56
C ALA A 97 7.11 -4.67 -41.42
N ALA A 98 5.79 -4.65 -41.60
CA ALA A 98 5.07 -3.62 -42.35
C ALA A 98 4.96 -2.27 -41.62
N ASP A 99 5.16 -2.22 -40.29
CA ASP A 99 5.13 -0.98 -39.52
C ASP A 99 6.26 -0.01 -39.92
N SER A 100 5.89 1.14 -40.48
CA SER A 100 6.78 2.26 -40.78
C SER A 100 6.55 3.47 -39.87
N SER A 101 5.84 3.29 -38.74
CA SER A 101 5.52 4.39 -37.83
C SER A 101 6.78 5.06 -37.25
N VAL A 102 6.69 6.37 -37.07
CA VAL A 102 7.75 7.21 -36.50
C VAL A 102 7.87 6.91 -35.01
N CYS A 103 9.09 6.69 -34.52
CA CYS A 103 9.28 6.43 -33.10
C CYS A 103 9.18 7.71 -32.26
N GLY A 104 8.53 7.63 -31.10
CA GLY A 104 8.47 8.74 -30.14
C GLY A 104 9.84 9.21 -29.66
N ILE A 105 10.83 8.31 -29.58
CA ILE A 105 12.22 8.64 -29.26
C ILE A 105 12.86 9.47 -30.38
N GLU A 106 12.72 9.05 -31.64
CA GLU A 106 13.26 9.78 -32.80
C GLU A 106 12.63 11.18 -32.94
N CYS A 107 11.37 11.36 -32.53
CA CYS A 107 10.73 12.66 -32.40
C CYS A 107 11.32 13.50 -31.25
N LEU A 108 11.51 12.92 -30.06
CA LEU A 108 12.14 13.61 -28.93
C LEU A 108 13.57 14.05 -29.24
N GLU A 109 14.38 13.20 -29.87
CA GLU A 109 15.77 13.50 -30.24
C GLU A 109 15.86 14.73 -31.17
N LYS A 110 15.01 14.76 -32.20
CA LYS A 110 14.92 15.90 -33.14
C LYS A 110 14.49 17.19 -32.43
N LEU A 111 13.51 17.12 -31.53
CA LEU A 111 13.03 18.28 -30.77
C LEU A 111 14.06 18.78 -29.76
N PHE A 112 14.77 17.88 -29.07
CA PHE A 112 15.87 18.26 -28.16
C PHE A 112 17.04 18.90 -28.92
N THR A 113 17.43 18.33 -30.05
CA THR A 113 18.46 18.90 -30.93
C THR A 113 18.05 20.29 -31.44
N ALA A 114 16.81 20.46 -31.90
CA ALA A 114 16.26 21.76 -32.33
C ALA A 114 16.11 22.78 -31.17
N ALA A 115 16.07 22.31 -29.92
CA ALA A 115 16.04 23.14 -28.72
C ALA A 115 17.43 23.44 -28.12
N GLY A 116 18.51 22.90 -28.69
CA GLY A 116 19.86 22.99 -28.13
C GLY A 116 20.03 22.25 -26.80
N MET A 117 19.24 21.19 -26.57
CA MET A 117 19.20 20.42 -25.32
C MET A 117 19.90 19.06 -25.48
N ASP A 118 20.61 18.63 -24.44
CA ASP A 118 21.27 17.33 -24.39
C ASP A 118 20.28 16.15 -24.43
N THR A 119 20.55 15.20 -25.32
CA THR A 119 19.78 13.97 -25.59
C THR A 119 20.18 12.77 -24.72
N HIS A 120 21.10 12.92 -23.76
CA HIS A 120 21.53 11.82 -22.87
C HIS A 120 21.25 12.08 -21.38
N GLY A 121 21.16 13.35 -20.99
CA GLY A 121 20.97 13.78 -19.60
C GLY A 121 19.57 13.63 -19.02
N ARG A 122 19.43 14.16 -17.80
CA ARG A 122 18.23 14.04 -16.96
C ARG A 122 16.97 14.61 -17.61
N LEU A 123 17.07 15.74 -18.31
CA LEU A 123 15.91 16.38 -18.98
C LEU A 123 15.36 15.51 -20.12
N PHE A 124 16.22 14.90 -20.93
CA PHE A 124 15.78 13.97 -21.96
C PHE A 124 15.17 12.70 -21.35
N SER A 125 15.74 12.19 -20.26
CA SER A 125 15.16 11.06 -19.54
C SER A 125 13.79 11.38 -18.91
N PHE A 126 13.56 12.62 -18.47
CA PHE A 126 12.25 13.10 -18.02
C PHE A 126 11.24 13.19 -19.18
N ALA A 127 11.63 13.73 -20.33
CA ALA A 127 10.78 13.73 -21.52
C ALA A 127 10.43 12.30 -22.00
N LYS A 128 11.38 11.36 -21.91
CA LYS A 128 11.13 9.94 -22.17
C LYS A 128 10.17 9.30 -21.16
N TYR A 129 10.32 9.60 -19.86
CA TYR A 129 9.37 9.17 -18.82
C TYR A 129 7.93 9.63 -19.13
N LEU A 130 7.75 10.91 -19.51
CA LEU A 130 6.44 11.42 -19.94
C LEU A 130 5.87 10.69 -21.17
N MET A 131 6.71 10.33 -22.14
CA MET A 131 6.29 9.51 -23.29
C MET A 131 5.92 8.07 -22.89
N PHE A 132 6.58 7.46 -21.90
CA PHE A 132 6.16 6.16 -21.39
C PHE A 132 4.86 6.24 -20.57
N LEU A 133 4.65 7.29 -19.77
CA LEU A 133 3.37 7.51 -19.09
C LEU A 133 2.21 7.67 -20.09
N SER A 134 2.43 8.38 -21.21
CA SER A 134 1.41 8.55 -22.25
C SER A 134 1.08 7.24 -23.00
N MET A 135 1.93 6.22 -22.90
CA MET A 135 1.59 4.86 -23.36
C MET A 135 0.66 4.11 -22.42
N CYS A 136 0.51 4.50 -21.15
CA CYS A 136 -0.41 3.85 -20.20
C CYS A 136 -1.86 4.39 -20.32
N ASP A 137 -2.05 5.67 -20.61
CA ASP A 137 -3.36 6.27 -20.92
C ASP A 137 -3.78 5.94 -22.37
N ILE A 138 -5.02 5.46 -22.56
CA ILE A 138 -5.53 5.04 -23.87
C ILE A 138 -5.89 6.22 -24.81
N ASP A 139 -6.35 7.34 -24.26
CA ASP A 139 -6.74 8.54 -25.01
C ASP A 139 -5.53 9.41 -25.40
N LEU A 140 -4.40 9.20 -24.71
CA LEU A 140 -3.07 9.66 -25.12
C LEU A 140 -2.44 8.70 -26.13
N ALA A 141 -2.47 7.39 -25.91
CA ALA A 141 -1.91 6.42 -26.85
C ALA A 141 -2.53 6.51 -28.26
N GLY A 142 -3.82 6.87 -28.38
CA GLY A 142 -4.48 7.13 -29.65
C GLY A 142 -4.01 8.39 -30.41
N ARG A 143 -3.13 9.22 -29.84
CA ARG A 143 -2.68 10.49 -30.45
C ARG A 143 -1.55 10.31 -31.46
N ASP A 144 -1.28 11.42 -32.15
CA ASP A 144 -0.13 11.57 -33.03
C ASP A 144 1.19 11.61 -32.23
N VAL A 145 2.22 10.93 -32.74
CA VAL A 145 3.49 10.71 -32.02
C VAL A 145 4.36 11.97 -31.97
N PRO A 146 4.56 12.73 -33.06
CA PRO A 146 5.11 14.09 -33.02
C PRO A 146 4.40 15.01 -32.02
N LEU A 147 3.06 15.02 -31.95
CA LEU A 147 2.33 15.82 -30.97
C LEU A 147 2.62 15.40 -29.52
N LEU A 148 2.62 14.08 -29.22
CA LEU A 148 2.97 13.58 -27.89
C LEU A 148 4.40 13.97 -27.50
N ALA A 149 5.36 13.84 -28.42
CA ALA A 149 6.75 14.24 -28.20
C ALA A 149 6.85 15.76 -27.95
N ALA A 150 6.15 16.59 -28.72
CA ALA A 150 6.10 18.03 -28.52
C ALA A 150 5.52 18.41 -27.14
N THR A 151 4.43 17.78 -26.72
CA THR A 151 3.86 17.94 -25.37
C THR A 151 4.86 17.51 -24.28
N ALA A 152 5.58 16.40 -24.46
CA ALA A 152 6.59 15.95 -23.50
C ALA A 152 7.78 16.93 -23.39
N VAL A 153 8.28 17.47 -24.50
CA VAL A 153 9.32 18.52 -24.48
C VAL A 153 8.78 19.79 -23.82
N TYR A 154 7.55 20.21 -24.11
CA TYR A 154 6.93 21.41 -23.53
C TYR A 154 6.79 21.31 -22.01
N ILE A 155 6.25 20.20 -21.48
CA ILE A 155 6.14 19.97 -20.03
C ILE A 155 7.53 19.91 -19.39
N THR A 156 8.50 19.26 -20.04
CA THR A 156 9.90 19.24 -19.57
C THR A 156 10.49 20.65 -19.46
N ARG A 157 10.35 21.47 -20.50
CA ARG A 157 10.85 22.86 -20.50
C ARG A 157 10.11 23.71 -19.47
N LYS A 158 8.78 23.62 -19.37
CA LYS A 158 7.97 24.37 -18.40
C LYS A 158 8.31 24.06 -16.95
N ASN A 159 8.51 22.77 -16.60
CA ASN A 159 8.90 22.35 -15.25
C ASN A 159 10.36 22.69 -14.90
N HIS A 160 11.26 22.68 -15.89
CA HIS A 160 12.70 22.89 -15.68
C HIS A 160 13.21 24.25 -16.20
N GLN A 161 12.33 25.25 -16.36
CA GLN A 161 12.66 26.54 -16.99
C GLN A 161 13.83 27.29 -16.33
N LYS A 162 14.12 27.05 -15.03
CA LYS A 162 15.29 27.61 -14.33
C LYS A 162 16.64 27.00 -14.76
N GLN A 163 16.63 25.87 -15.46
CA GLN A 163 17.80 25.08 -15.87
C GLN A 163 18.06 25.17 -17.38
N ILE A 164 17.25 25.94 -18.12
CA ILE A 164 17.13 25.89 -19.57
C ILE A 164 17.15 27.31 -20.14
N ALA A 165 17.97 27.55 -21.17
CA ALA A 165 18.05 28.84 -21.84
C ALA A 165 16.89 29.07 -22.83
N GLY A 166 16.51 30.34 -22.99
CA GLY A 166 15.45 30.80 -23.90
C GLY A 166 14.03 30.62 -23.35
N GLY A 167 13.02 30.99 -24.16
CA GLY A 167 11.61 30.79 -23.82
C GLY A 167 11.20 29.31 -23.72
N ILE A 168 10.02 29.03 -23.16
CA ILE A 168 9.52 27.66 -22.97
C ILE A 168 9.38 26.95 -24.33
N TRP A 169 8.85 27.62 -25.36
CA TRP A 169 8.84 27.14 -26.74
C TRP A 169 9.60 28.11 -27.67
N SER A 170 10.37 27.59 -28.63
CA SER A 170 11.20 28.39 -29.54
C SER A 170 10.70 28.31 -30.98
N ALA A 171 11.08 29.28 -31.83
CA ALA A 171 10.77 29.22 -33.27
C ALA A 171 11.32 27.95 -33.93
N ALA A 172 12.49 27.46 -33.51
CA ALA A 172 13.05 26.19 -33.99
C ALA A 172 12.19 24.98 -33.56
N LEU A 173 11.66 24.97 -32.34
CA LEU A 173 10.71 23.95 -31.87
C LEU A 173 9.37 24.01 -32.62
N VAL A 174 8.86 25.20 -32.95
CA VAL A 174 7.67 25.36 -33.80
C VAL A 174 7.93 24.79 -35.20
N THR A 175 9.05 25.14 -35.83
CA THR A 175 9.43 24.60 -37.16
C THR A 175 9.64 23.08 -37.14
N GLN A 176 10.23 22.53 -36.08
CA GLN A 176 10.53 21.09 -35.98
C GLN A 176 9.30 20.24 -35.60
N SER A 177 8.31 20.81 -34.90
CA SER A 177 7.10 20.09 -34.47
C SER A 177 5.86 20.36 -35.34
N SER A 178 5.80 21.49 -36.03
CA SER A 178 4.58 22.07 -36.59
C SER A 178 3.47 22.35 -35.54
N VAL A 179 3.85 22.56 -34.28
CA VAL A 179 2.92 22.88 -33.18
C VAL A 179 3.30 24.20 -32.50
N SER A 180 2.32 25.11 -32.34
CA SER A 180 2.49 26.36 -31.60
C SER A 180 2.42 26.15 -30.08
N GLU A 181 3.03 27.06 -29.32
CA GLU A 181 3.00 27.04 -27.86
C GLU A 181 1.57 27.14 -27.31
N SER A 182 0.76 28.05 -27.87
CA SER A 182 -0.66 28.21 -27.51
C SER A 182 -1.49 26.94 -27.70
N ARG A 183 -1.17 26.14 -28.72
CA ARG A 183 -1.80 24.84 -28.97
C ARG A 183 -1.33 23.76 -28.01
N LEU A 184 -0.11 23.85 -27.49
CA LEU A 184 0.40 22.94 -26.44
C LEU A 184 -0.19 23.30 -25.08
N GLU A 185 -0.22 24.57 -24.72
CA GLU A 185 -0.74 25.04 -23.42
C GLU A 185 -2.24 24.77 -23.25
N SER A 186 -3.04 24.98 -24.30
CA SER A 186 -4.49 24.70 -24.29
C SER A 186 -4.87 23.23 -24.54
N SER A 187 -3.90 22.34 -24.82
CA SER A 187 -4.21 20.96 -25.19
C SER A 187 -4.57 20.09 -23.99
N MET A 188 -5.71 19.39 -24.10
CA MET A 188 -6.09 18.29 -23.22
C MET A 188 -5.03 17.16 -23.16
N THR A 189 -4.19 17.04 -24.19
CA THR A 189 -3.03 16.12 -24.21
C THR A 189 -2.00 16.51 -23.14
N THR A 190 -1.72 17.82 -23.02
CA THR A 190 -0.80 18.38 -22.03
C THR A 190 -1.36 18.24 -20.62
N LEU A 191 -2.62 18.61 -20.41
CA LEU A 191 -3.27 18.48 -19.10
C LEU A 191 -3.29 17.02 -18.60
N ARG A 192 -3.60 16.04 -19.47
CA ARG A 192 -3.55 14.62 -19.12
C ARG A 192 -2.12 14.12 -18.84
N MET A 193 -1.15 14.47 -19.68
CA MET A 193 0.25 14.07 -19.48
C MET A 193 0.81 14.66 -18.18
N GLN A 194 0.40 15.87 -17.79
CA GLN A 194 0.73 16.46 -16.48
C GLN A 194 0.02 15.74 -15.31
N ARG A 195 -1.26 15.38 -15.42
CA ARG A 195 -1.96 14.61 -14.36
C ARG A 195 -1.34 13.22 -14.14
N LEU A 196 -0.96 12.52 -15.21
CA LEU A 196 -0.21 11.27 -15.13
C LEU A 196 1.14 11.50 -14.44
N MET A 197 1.88 12.54 -14.82
CA MET A 197 3.15 12.92 -14.20
C MET A 197 3.01 13.17 -12.69
N TRP A 198 2.00 13.94 -12.25
CA TRP A 198 1.74 14.18 -10.82
C TRP A 198 1.12 12.98 -10.08
N GLY A 199 0.58 11.99 -10.78
CA GLY A 199 -0.03 10.82 -10.15
C GLY A 199 -1.42 11.07 -9.57
N ASP A 200 -2.22 11.95 -10.20
CA ASP A 200 -3.63 12.17 -9.85
C ASP A 200 -4.44 10.87 -10.00
N THR A 201 -4.62 10.15 -8.90
CA THR A 201 -5.35 8.87 -8.84
C THR A 201 -6.85 9.03 -9.02
N GLN A 202 -7.43 10.23 -8.82
CA GLN A 202 -8.86 10.45 -8.94
C GLN A 202 -9.30 10.45 -10.41
N THR A 203 -8.54 11.09 -11.30
CA THR A 203 -8.88 11.11 -12.73
C THR A 203 -8.26 9.96 -13.53
N THR A 204 -7.27 9.24 -12.97
CA THR A 204 -6.59 8.11 -13.62
C THR A 204 -7.05 6.73 -13.14
N LYS A 205 -8.14 6.62 -12.34
CA LYS A 205 -8.65 5.38 -11.71
C LYS A 205 -8.48 4.10 -12.56
N GLY A 206 -7.44 3.33 -12.25
CA GLY A 206 -7.13 2.04 -12.88
C GLY A 206 -6.00 2.05 -13.94
N ILE A 207 -5.34 3.18 -14.19
CA ILE A 207 -4.10 3.24 -14.98
C ILE A 207 -2.93 2.89 -14.06
N VAL A 208 -2.34 1.70 -14.25
CA VAL A 208 -1.16 1.25 -13.49
C VAL A 208 0.10 1.81 -14.15
N THR A 209 0.84 2.69 -13.47
CA THR A 209 2.11 3.27 -13.98
C THR A 209 3.36 2.64 -13.38
N ASP A 210 3.22 1.80 -12.34
CA ASP A 210 4.29 1.28 -11.47
C ASP A 210 5.51 0.74 -12.23
N ALA A 211 5.28 0.04 -13.35
CA ALA A 211 6.35 -0.52 -14.19
C ALA A 211 7.18 0.54 -14.95
N VAL A 212 6.55 1.66 -15.31
CA VAL A 212 7.22 2.83 -15.90
C VAL A 212 7.93 3.62 -14.79
N ASP A 213 7.29 3.79 -13.63
CA ASP A 213 7.89 4.43 -12.47
C ASP A 213 9.15 3.70 -12.01
N GLU A 214 9.10 2.38 -11.85
CA GLU A 214 10.23 1.52 -11.49
C GLU A 214 11.37 1.61 -12.52
N LEU A 215 11.06 1.57 -13.82
CA LEU A 215 12.05 1.71 -14.89
C LEU A 215 12.77 3.08 -14.83
N PHE A 216 12.02 4.16 -14.63
CA PHE A 216 12.54 5.53 -14.63
C PHE A 216 12.99 6.04 -13.25
N ALA A 217 12.85 5.23 -12.19
CA ALA A 217 13.47 5.43 -10.89
C ALA A 217 14.94 4.98 -10.84
N SER A 218 15.36 4.16 -11.81
CA SER A 218 16.73 3.62 -11.89
C SER A 218 17.80 4.70 -12.12
N PRO A 219 19.06 4.49 -11.65
CA PRO A 219 20.17 5.43 -11.86
C PRO A 219 20.47 5.70 -13.34
N ASP A 220 20.38 4.68 -14.19
CA ASP A 220 20.59 4.77 -15.65
C ASP A 220 19.59 5.72 -16.33
N ARG A 221 18.45 5.99 -15.67
CA ARG A 221 17.40 6.93 -16.10
C ARG A 221 17.41 8.23 -15.31
N HIS A 222 18.51 8.54 -14.63
CA HIS A 222 18.72 9.73 -13.80
C HIS A 222 17.69 9.88 -12.64
N GLY A 223 17.09 8.78 -12.19
CA GLY A 223 16.10 8.74 -11.12
C GLY A 223 14.93 9.70 -11.29
N VAL A 224 14.48 9.93 -12.54
CA VAL A 224 13.48 10.98 -12.83
C VAL A 224 12.12 10.69 -12.19
N ALA A 225 11.66 9.43 -12.19
CA ALA A 225 10.42 9.05 -11.50
C ALA A 225 10.53 9.19 -9.96
N SER A 226 11.73 8.94 -9.39
CA SER A 226 12.00 9.08 -7.96
C SER A 226 11.81 10.50 -7.42
N SER A 227 11.75 11.52 -8.29
CA SER A 227 11.49 12.90 -7.89
C SER A 227 10.00 13.25 -7.71
N ARG A 228 9.08 12.40 -8.19
CA ARG A 228 7.62 12.61 -8.18
C ARG A 228 7.08 12.94 -6.78
N SER A 229 7.52 12.17 -5.78
CA SER A 229 7.17 12.35 -4.36
C SER A 229 7.65 13.67 -3.75
N HIS A 230 8.76 14.22 -4.21
CA HIS A 230 9.34 15.46 -3.68
C HIS A 230 8.81 16.71 -4.41
N THR A 231 8.59 16.61 -5.73
CA THR A 231 8.03 17.72 -6.52
C THR A 231 6.56 17.95 -6.25
N GLN A 232 5.79 16.91 -5.87
CA GLN A 232 4.38 17.05 -5.51
C GLN A 232 4.18 18.02 -4.34
N GLN A 233 5.02 17.92 -3.30
CA GLN A 233 4.95 18.76 -2.10
C GLN A 233 5.37 20.23 -2.39
N GLU A 234 6.46 20.45 -3.11
CA GLU A 234 6.91 21.81 -3.48
C GLU A 234 6.01 22.48 -4.53
N GLN A 235 5.52 21.72 -5.52
CA GLN A 235 4.63 22.27 -6.55
C GLN A 235 3.21 22.47 -6.08
N GLN A 236 2.69 21.75 -5.06
CA GLN A 236 1.40 22.14 -4.45
C GLN A 236 1.47 23.55 -3.86
N GLN A 237 2.55 23.91 -3.15
CA GLN A 237 2.74 25.28 -2.66
C GLN A 237 2.84 26.31 -3.81
N GLN A 238 3.58 26.01 -4.88
CA GLN A 238 3.72 26.95 -6.01
C GLN A 238 2.45 27.04 -6.89
N GLN A 239 1.73 25.94 -7.09
CA GLN A 239 0.43 25.95 -7.77
C GLN A 239 -0.58 26.75 -6.95
N GLN A 240 -0.66 26.55 -5.62
CA GLN A 240 -1.44 27.42 -4.75
C GLN A 240 -1.09 28.89 -5.01
N VAL A 241 0.18 29.30 -4.90
CA VAL A 241 0.58 30.71 -5.11
C VAL A 241 0.23 31.24 -6.51
N SER A 242 0.33 30.43 -7.56
CA SER A 242 -0.05 30.83 -8.92
C SER A 242 -1.57 30.92 -9.14
N VAL A 243 -2.35 30.01 -8.52
CA VAL A 243 -3.81 30.04 -8.54
C VAL A 243 -4.31 31.21 -7.70
N TRP A 244 -3.71 31.48 -6.52
CA TRP A 244 -3.94 32.71 -5.76
C TRP A 244 -3.71 33.96 -6.62
N TRP A 245 -2.65 34.01 -7.43
CA TRP A 245 -2.39 35.14 -8.33
C TRP A 245 -3.43 35.29 -9.44
N LEU A 246 -3.82 34.20 -10.11
CA LEU A 246 -4.86 34.22 -11.14
C LEU A 246 -6.23 34.56 -10.55
N VAL A 247 -6.56 34.03 -9.37
CA VAL A 247 -7.76 34.37 -8.61
C VAL A 247 -7.73 35.84 -8.18
N LEU A 248 -6.62 36.38 -7.71
CA LEU A 248 -6.48 37.81 -7.37
C LEU A 248 -6.65 38.72 -8.59
N VAL A 249 -6.09 38.37 -9.75
CA VAL A 249 -6.27 39.12 -11.00
C VAL A 249 -7.71 39.03 -11.51
N TRP A 250 -8.33 37.84 -11.43
CA TRP A 250 -9.73 37.65 -11.82
C TRP A 250 -10.69 38.37 -10.86
N LEU A 251 -10.43 38.36 -9.55
CA LEU A 251 -11.15 39.13 -8.54
C LEU A 251 -10.94 40.65 -8.69
N TRP A 252 -9.78 41.09 -9.16
CA TRP A 252 -9.52 42.50 -9.45
C TRP A 252 -10.30 42.97 -10.68
N LEU A 253 -10.29 42.17 -11.76
CA LEU A 253 -11.12 42.39 -12.95
C LEU A 253 -12.62 42.33 -12.61
N TRP A 254 -13.04 41.36 -11.80
CA TRP A 254 -14.41 41.24 -11.30
C TRP A 254 -14.81 42.44 -10.44
N ARG A 255 -13.95 42.92 -9.52
CA ARG A 255 -14.17 44.17 -8.78
C ARG A 255 -14.29 45.36 -9.72
N LEU A 256 -13.47 45.46 -10.76
CA LEU A 256 -13.54 46.53 -11.75
C LEU A 256 -14.89 46.49 -12.49
N CYS A 257 -15.31 45.32 -12.95
CA CYS A 257 -16.61 45.10 -13.58
C CYS A 257 -17.78 45.41 -12.62
N CYS A 258 -17.72 44.98 -11.36
CA CYS A 258 -18.74 45.27 -10.35
C CYS A 258 -18.76 46.74 -9.93
N GLN A 259 -17.63 47.45 -9.93
CA GLN A 259 -17.59 48.90 -9.70
C GLN A 259 -18.18 49.67 -10.87
N VAL A 260 -17.86 49.29 -12.11
CA VAL A 260 -18.49 49.85 -13.31
C VAL A 260 -20.00 49.56 -13.31
N TRP A 261 -20.41 48.34 -12.99
CA TRP A 261 -21.83 47.96 -12.89
C TRP A 261 -22.56 48.72 -11.78
N SER A 262 -21.97 48.83 -10.58
CA SER A 262 -22.52 49.62 -9.45
C SER A 262 -22.61 51.12 -9.74
N TRP A 263 -21.83 51.62 -10.71
CA TRP A 263 -21.86 53.02 -11.16
C TRP A 263 -22.85 53.24 -12.33
N CYS A 264 -23.04 52.24 -13.19
CA CYS A 264 -24.04 52.26 -14.28
C CYS A 264 -25.46 51.88 -13.83
N CYS A 265 -25.59 51.06 -12.79
CA CYS A 265 -26.84 50.56 -12.24
C CYS A 265 -26.96 51.00 -10.78
N GLY A 266 -27.80 52.01 -10.52
CA GLY A 266 -27.99 52.58 -9.18
C GLY A 266 -28.48 51.57 -8.15
N ARG A 267 -28.23 51.87 -6.86
CA ARG A 267 -28.52 50.98 -5.71
C ARG A 267 -29.90 50.29 -5.81
N PRO A 268 -29.98 48.95 -5.77
CA PRO A 268 -31.24 48.25 -5.56
C PRO A 268 -31.78 48.48 -4.14
N SER A 269 -33.09 48.27 -3.99
CA SER A 269 -33.81 48.33 -2.71
C SER A 269 -33.61 47.08 -1.84
N ALA A 270 -33.83 47.20 -0.54
CA ALA A 270 -33.32 46.27 0.48
C ALA A 270 -34.01 44.89 0.60
N ASP A 271 -34.86 44.50 -0.35
CA ASP A 271 -35.63 43.24 -0.34
C ASP A 271 -35.20 42.21 -1.41
N GLU A 272 -34.20 42.51 -2.24
CA GLU A 272 -33.69 41.53 -3.21
C GLU A 272 -32.80 40.47 -2.54
N GLN A 273 -33.24 39.20 -2.59
CA GLN A 273 -32.38 38.06 -2.30
C GLN A 273 -31.16 38.08 -3.24
N HIS A 274 -29.96 37.81 -2.72
CA HIS A 274 -28.74 37.86 -3.51
C HIS A 274 -28.86 37.02 -4.79
N ALA A 275 -28.51 37.58 -5.95
CA ALA A 275 -28.60 36.91 -7.25
C ALA A 275 -27.82 35.56 -7.33
N LEU A 276 -26.84 35.36 -6.44
CA LEU A 276 -26.13 34.09 -6.28
C LEU A 276 -26.95 33.00 -5.55
N ALA A 277 -27.92 33.36 -4.71
CA ALA A 277 -28.79 32.40 -4.04
C ALA A 277 -29.62 31.61 -5.05
N HIS A 278 -30.19 32.26 -6.08
CA HIS A 278 -30.90 31.59 -7.16
C HIS A 278 -30.01 30.61 -7.95
N LEU A 279 -28.73 30.94 -8.15
CA LEU A 279 -27.75 30.06 -8.81
C LEU A 279 -27.46 28.76 -8.03
N PHE A 280 -27.73 28.72 -6.72
CA PHE A 280 -27.53 27.55 -5.86
C PHE A 280 -28.83 26.95 -5.29
N ALA A 281 -29.98 27.60 -5.47
CA ALA A 281 -31.27 27.13 -4.95
C ALA A 281 -31.94 26.07 -5.84
N GLU A 282 -31.80 26.17 -7.16
CA GLU A 282 -32.62 25.37 -8.10
C GLU A 282 -31.92 24.12 -8.68
N ASP A 283 -30.58 24.08 -8.77
CA ASP A 283 -29.84 22.94 -9.32
C ASP A 283 -28.92 22.29 -8.28
N ARG A 284 -29.38 21.17 -7.72
CA ARG A 284 -28.66 20.35 -6.71
C ARG A 284 -27.32 19.80 -7.20
N CYS A 285 -26.99 19.93 -8.49
CA CYS A 285 -25.75 19.45 -9.09
C CYS A 285 -24.66 20.54 -9.20
N ARG A 286 -24.88 21.76 -8.69
CA ARG A 286 -24.00 22.93 -8.91
C ARG A 286 -23.46 23.63 -7.67
N THR A 287 -23.63 23.07 -6.47
CA THR A 287 -22.83 23.52 -5.32
C THR A 287 -21.34 23.32 -5.63
N PRO A 288 -20.48 24.36 -5.54
CA PRO A 288 -19.06 24.21 -5.76
C PRO A 288 -18.45 23.23 -4.76
N ASP A 289 -17.31 22.62 -5.08
CA ASP A 289 -16.51 21.89 -4.08
C ASP A 289 -16.20 22.79 -2.88
N ILE A 290 -16.02 22.19 -1.70
CA ILE A 290 -15.89 22.96 -0.47
C ILE A 290 -14.60 23.81 -0.46
N SER A 291 -13.54 23.37 -1.14
CA SER A 291 -12.33 24.17 -1.40
C SER A 291 -12.64 25.47 -2.17
N THR A 292 -13.40 25.40 -3.27
CA THR A 292 -13.88 26.57 -4.03
C THR A 292 -14.84 27.41 -3.19
N THR A 293 -15.71 26.78 -2.40
CA THR A 293 -16.66 27.46 -1.50
C THR A 293 -15.94 28.28 -0.43
N LEU A 294 -14.85 27.73 0.15
CA LEU A 294 -13.98 28.42 1.10
C LEU A 294 -13.18 29.55 0.43
N ALA A 295 -12.66 29.33 -0.77
CA ALA A 295 -11.96 30.37 -1.54
C ALA A 295 -12.89 31.56 -1.86
N LEU A 296 -14.12 31.30 -2.29
CA LEU A 296 -15.15 32.33 -2.52
C LEU A 296 -15.52 33.08 -1.23
N ARG A 297 -15.69 32.37 -0.10
CA ARG A 297 -15.96 32.94 1.23
C ARG A 297 -14.81 33.77 1.79
N ALA A 298 -13.57 33.47 1.40
CA ALA A 298 -12.39 34.29 1.75
C ALA A 298 -12.27 35.53 0.84
N ALA A 299 -12.63 35.41 -0.44
CA ALA A 299 -12.54 36.47 -1.43
C ALA A 299 -13.67 37.52 -1.34
N ALA A 300 -14.90 37.10 -1.03
CA ALA A 300 -16.09 37.95 -1.04
C ALA A 300 -16.90 37.77 0.24
N ARG A 301 -17.06 38.88 0.98
CA ARG A 301 -17.91 38.92 2.19
C ARG A 301 -19.37 38.61 1.84
N ASP A 302 -19.82 39.02 0.66
CA ASP A 302 -21.21 38.92 0.22
C ASP A 302 -21.59 37.46 -0.16
N ILE A 303 -20.61 36.61 -0.48
CA ILE A 303 -20.82 35.16 -0.68
C ILE A 303 -20.92 34.41 0.66
N ARG A 304 -20.51 35.03 1.78
CA ARG A 304 -20.58 34.43 3.12
C ARG A 304 -22.01 34.09 3.54
N ASP A 305 -22.97 34.84 3.02
CA ASP A 305 -24.40 34.76 3.33
C ASP A 305 -25.22 34.11 2.18
N ALA A 306 -24.55 33.64 1.12
CA ALA A 306 -25.18 33.03 -0.06
C ALA A 306 -25.60 31.55 0.13
N PHE A 307 -25.29 30.94 1.28
CA PHE A 307 -25.71 29.59 1.66
C PHE A 307 -26.52 29.64 2.95
N SER A 308 -27.73 29.06 2.94
CA SER A 308 -28.53 28.91 4.16
C SER A 308 -27.95 27.82 5.06
N SER A 309 -28.26 27.88 6.36
CA SER A 309 -27.85 26.84 7.31
C SER A 309 -28.41 25.46 6.92
N ASP A 310 -29.59 25.42 6.31
CA ASP A 310 -30.28 24.17 5.96
C ASP A 310 -29.76 23.56 4.65
N GLN A 311 -29.32 24.39 3.69
CA GLN A 311 -28.54 23.93 2.54
C GLN A 311 -27.23 23.26 2.98
N LEU A 312 -26.56 23.82 3.98
CA LEU A 312 -25.31 23.28 4.52
C LEU A 312 -25.52 22.01 5.35
N ARG A 313 -26.59 21.92 6.16
CA ARG A 313 -26.98 20.66 6.83
C ARG A 313 -27.31 19.57 5.81
N SER A 314 -28.13 19.86 4.80
CA SER A 314 -28.46 18.90 3.74
C SER A 314 -27.21 18.43 2.97
N ARG A 315 -26.26 19.32 2.69
CA ARG A 315 -24.95 18.97 2.10
C ARG A 315 -24.12 18.08 3.03
N LEU A 316 -24.09 18.40 4.32
CA LEU A 316 -23.39 17.63 5.35
C LEU A 316 -23.95 16.20 5.47
N ASP A 317 -25.26 16.06 5.59
CA ASP A 317 -25.96 14.77 5.66
C ASP A 317 -25.70 13.92 4.41
N HIS A 318 -25.71 14.54 3.21
CA HIS A 318 -25.37 13.87 1.96
C HIS A 318 -23.90 13.43 1.90
N SER A 319 -22.96 14.25 2.36
CA SER A 319 -21.52 13.92 2.37
C SER A 319 -21.20 12.81 3.36
N LEU A 320 -21.87 12.78 4.52
CA LEU A 320 -21.76 11.68 5.49
C LEU A 320 -22.41 10.38 5.01
N SER A 321 -23.50 10.47 4.24
CA SER A 321 -24.29 9.32 3.75
C SER A 321 -23.92 8.88 2.33
N ARG A 322 -22.71 9.22 1.87
CA ARG A 322 -22.25 9.02 0.49
C ARG A 322 -21.83 7.57 0.25
N ASP A 323 -22.51 6.89 -0.68
CA ASP A 323 -22.23 5.49 -1.04
C ASP A 323 -20.73 5.20 -1.25
N GLY A 324 -20.16 4.35 -0.38
CA GLY A 324 -18.81 3.80 -0.50
C GLY A 324 -17.65 4.66 0.03
N ASP A 325 -17.86 5.93 0.36
CA ASP A 325 -16.83 6.83 0.93
C ASP A 325 -17.31 7.60 2.19
N GLY A 326 -18.61 7.60 2.50
CA GLY A 326 -19.21 8.25 3.67
C GLY A 326 -19.21 7.38 4.93
N ILE A 327 -19.27 8.02 6.10
CA ILE A 327 -19.20 7.35 7.42
C ILE A 327 -20.53 6.71 7.86
N ASN A 328 -21.67 7.17 7.32
CA ASN A 328 -23.00 6.68 7.64
C ASN A 328 -23.53 5.83 6.49
N THR A 329 -24.10 4.67 6.82
CA THR A 329 -24.84 3.82 5.87
C THR A 329 -26.34 3.85 6.17
N PRO A 330 -27.21 3.39 5.26
CA PRO A 330 -28.64 3.24 5.55
C PRO A 330 -28.95 2.32 6.74
N GLN A 331 -28.02 1.43 7.10
CA GLN A 331 -28.14 0.49 8.21
C GLN A 331 -27.53 1.01 9.51
N LEU A 332 -26.48 1.84 9.45
CA LEU A 332 -25.65 2.18 10.58
C LEU A 332 -25.19 3.65 10.53
N GLN A 333 -25.61 4.44 11.51
CA GLN A 333 -25.16 5.82 11.70
C GLN A 333 -24.06 5.85 12.76
N LEU A 334 -22.84 6.18 12.34
CA LEU A 334 -21.68 6.27 13.22
C LEU A 334 -21.51 7.68 13.80
N LEU A 335 -21.89 8.71 13.03
CA LEU A 335 -21.58 10.10 13.34
C LEU A 335 -22.73 11.03 12.92
N ARG A 336 -23.03 11.98 13.79
CA ARG A 336 -23.88 13.15 13.54
C ARG A 336 -23.14 14.40 13.96
N PHE A 337 -23.52 15.54 13.40
CA PHE A 337 -23.11 16.85 13.89
C PHE A 337 -24.26 17.50 14.66
N ASP A 338 -23.91 18.34 15.63
CA ASP A 338 -24.89 19.00 16.48
C ASP A 338 -25.84 19.89 15.66
N PRO A 339 -27.17 19.75 15.78
CA PRO A 339 -28.10 20.59 15.03
C PRO A 339 -27.95 22.09 15.36
N SER A 340 -27.39 22.43 16.53
CA SER A 340 -27.15 23.81 16.97
C SER A 340 -25.87 24.47 16.42
N LEU A 341 -25.06 23.77 15.60
CA LEU A 341 -23.85 24.35 15.00
C LEU A 341 -24.15 25.68 14.28
N GLY A 342 -23.36 26.71 14.64
CA GLY A 342 -23.43 28.01 13.98
C GLY A 342 -22.86 27.97 12.56
N MET A 343 -23.21 28.96 11.74
CA MET A 343 -22.75 29.11 10.34
C MET A 343 -21.22 29.13 10.14
N GLY A 344 -20.43 29.35 11.20
CA GLY A 344 -18.98 29.16 11.18
C GLY A 344 -18.60 27.68 11.24
N ASP A 345 -19.03 27.02 12.30
CA ASP A 345 -18.68 25.64 12.64
C ASP A 345 -19.34 24.63 11.68
N LEU A 346 -20.55 24.92 11.18
CA LEU A 346 -21.25 24.08 10.20
C LEU A 346 -20.51 23.99 8.85
N LEU A 347 -19.84 25.07 8.43
CA LEU A 347 -18.99 25.02 7.23
C LEU A 347 -17.68 24.25 7.47
N ALA A 348 -17.14 24.31 8.68
CA ALA A 348 -16.03 23.46 9.06
C ALA A 348 -16.44 21.99 9.18
N ALA A 349 -17.67 21.67 9.61
CA ALA A 349 -18.25 20.33 9.58
C ALA A 349 -18.38 19.79 8.14
N VAL A 350 -18.91 20.59 7.20
CA VAL A 350 -18.96 20.24 5.76
C VAL A 350 -17.55 20.01 5.20
N TRP A 351 -16.58 20.85 5.56
CA TRP A 351 -15.19 20.66 5.14
C TRP A 351 -14.54 19.39 5.74
N ILE A 352 -14.77 19.10 7.02
CA ILE A 352 -14.33 17.85 7.66
C ILE A 352 -14.98 16.64 6.99
N ALA A 353 -16.26 16.73 6.61
CA ALA A 353 -16.99 15.65 5.92
C ALA A 353 -16.49 15.39 4.48
N GLU A 354 -16.10 16.42 3.74
CA GLU A 354 -15.74 16.31 2.31
C GLU A 354 -14.22 16.21 2.05
N GLU A 355 -13.37 16.86 2.86
CA GLU A 355 -11.92 16.99 2.65
C GLU A 355 -11.09 16.42 3.81
N GLY A 356 -11.72 16.00 4.92
CA GLY A 356 -11.02 15.52 6.12
C GLY A 356 -10.26 14.20 5.94
N GLY A 357 -10.49 13.50 4.83
CA GLY A 357 -9.95 12.19 4.49
C GLY A 357 -11.03 11.28 3.92
N ARG A 358 -10.71 9.99 3.74
CA ARG A 358 -11.74 8.95 3.61
C ARG A 358 -12.24 8.58 5.00
N TRP A 359 -13.51 8.17 5.09
CA TRP A 359 -14.15 7.91 6.38
C TRP A 359 -14.20 6.44 6.77
N ASP A 360 -13.90 5.49 5.89
CA ASP A 360 -13.96 4.06 6.18
C ASP A 360 -12.95 3.63 7.24
N GLU A 361 -11.68 4.07 7.20
CA GLU A 361 -10.73 3.74 8.27
C GLU A 361 -11.13 4.36 9.62
N THR A 362 -11.86 5.48 9.61
CA THR A 362 -12.40 6.14 10.81
C THR A 362 -13.67 5.45 11.31
N GLY A 363 -14.55 5.02 10.40
CA GLY A 363 -15.78 4.31 10.72
C GLY A 363 -15.50 2.94 11.35
N GLU A 364 -14.51 2.21 10.81
CA GLU A 364 -14.04 0.95 11.41
C GLU A 364 -13.48 1.13 12.84
N VAL A 365 -12.78 2.24 13.12
CA VAL A 365 -12.32 2.58 14.49
C VAL A 365 -13.52 2.80 15.42
N LEU A 366 -14.56 3.48 14.95
CA LEU A 366 -15.74 3.81 15.76
C LEU A 366 -16.68 2.63 15.99
N GLN A 367 -16.85 1.75 14.99
CA GLN A 367 -17.54 0.48 15.16
C GLN A 367 -16.86 -0.37 16.23
N LEU A 368 -15.54 -0.54 16.13
CA LEU A 368 -14.75 -1.32 17.10
C LEU A 368 -14.81 -0.71 18.51
N ALA A 369 -14.67 0.61 18.65
CA ALA A 369 -14.81 1.30 19.93
C ALA A 369 -16.21 1.11 20.55
N SER A 370 -17.27 1.16 19.75
CA SER A 370 -18.63 0.93 20.24
C SER A 370 -18.89 -0.53 20.61
N GLN A 371 -18.26 -1.47 19.91
CA GLN A 371 -18.34 -2.90 20.16
C GLN A 371 -17.58 -3.30 21.44
N CYS A 372 -16.42 -2.68 21.70
CA CYS A 372 -15.68 -2.84 22.96
C CYS A 372 -16.30 -2.10 24.16
N GLY A 373 -17.36 -1.30 23.95
CA GLY A 373 -18.00 -0.48 24.99
C GLY A 373 -17.34 0.88 25.26
N ASP A 374 -16.18 1.16 24.67
CA ASP A 374 -15.46 2.45 24.77
C ASP A 374 -16.22 3.63 24.12
N CYS A 375 -17.30 3.39 23.38
CA CYS A 375 -18.06 4.44 22.72
C CYS A 375 -19.56 4.15 22.63
N THR A 376 -20.34 5.19 22.33
CA THR A 376 -21.78 5.09 22.07
C THR A 376 -22.09 5.77 20.73
N LEU A 377 -22.68 5.02 19.81
CA LEU A 377 -23.02 5.50 18.47
C LEU A 377 -24.50 5.93 18.37
N PRO A 378 -24.84 6.92 17.52
CA PRO A 378 -23.92 7.78 16.77
C PRO A 378 -23.23 8.81 17.69
N ILE A 379 -21.94 9.07 17.44
CA ILE A 379 -21.23 10.20 18.06
C ILE A 379 -21.87 11.51 17.60
N ASN A 380 -22.14 12.42 18.53
CA ASN A 380 -22.56 13.80 18.23
C ASN A 380 -21.36 14.75 18.30
N LEU A 381 -20.92 15.26 17.15
CA LEU A 381 -19.83 16.23 17.07
C LEU A 381 -20.32 17.66 17.30
N THR A 382 -19.74 18.29 18.31
CA THR A 382 -20.06 19.65 18.79
C THR A 382 -19.18 20.71 18.14
N ALA A 383 -19.53 21.99 18.34
CA ALA A 383 -18.68 23.11 17.93
C ALA A 383 -17.29 23.08 18.61
N ASP A 384 -17.18 22.52 19.82
CA ASP A 384 -15.89 22.40 20.51
C ASP A 384 -15.01 21.30 19.92
N ASP A 385 -15.60 20.20 19.42
CA ASP A 385 -14.86 19.15 18.72
C ASP A 385 -14.25 19.69 17.42
N ILE A 386 -15.06 20.41 16.64
CA ILE A 386 -14.65 21.06 15.38
C ILE A 386 -13.56 22.11 15.62
N ARG A 387 -13.76 23.00 16.60
CA ARG A 387 -12.83 24.10 16.88
C ARG A 387 -11.51 23.66 17.52
N THR A 388 -11.51 22.53 18.25
CA THR A 388 -10.26 21.96 18.82
C THR A 388 -9.38 21.35 17.72
N HIS A 389 -9.97 20.82 16.65
CA HIS A 389 -9.28 19.97 15.68
C HIS A 389 -9.50 20.43 14.23
N ALA A 390 -8.80 21.51 13.86
CA ALA A 390 -8.85 22.11 12.52
C ALA A 390 -8.32 21.23 11.37
N ASN A 391 -7.91 19.98 11.62
CA ASN A 391 -7.48 19.03 10.60
C ASN A 391 -7.56 17.57 11.08
N LYS A 392 -7.82 16.63 10.15
CA LYS A 392 -7.97 15.16 10.30
C LYS A 392 -9.14 14.65 11.17
N THR A 393 -9.96 13.80 10.57
CA THR A 393 -11.14 13.13 11.16
C THR A 393 -10.86 12.40 12.49
N LEU A 394 -9.81 11.58 12.54
CA LEU A 394 -9.52 10.72 13.70
C LEU A 394 -9.22 11.51 14.99
N MET A 395 -8.68 12.74 14.86
CA MET A 395 -8.50 13.64 16.01
C MET A 395 -9.83 14.12 16.59
N VAL A 396 -10.78 14.47 15.71
CA VAL A 396 -12.10 14.97 16.08
C VAL A 396 -12.91 13.89 16.81
N VAL A 397 -12.90 12.66 16.31
CA VAL A 397 -13.72 11.56 16.87
C VAL A 397 -13.06 10.82 18.04
N GLY A 398 -11.72 10.74 18.09
CA GLY A 398 -11.00 9.96 19.11
C GLY A 398 -11.27 10.40 20.56
N ARG A 399 -11.65 11.66 20.79
CA ARG A 399 -12.04 12.19 22.11
C ARG A 399 -13.43 11.73 22.60
N HIS A 400 -14.18 11.03 21.76
CA HIS A 400 -15.45 10.38 22.09
C HIS A 400 -15.30 8.87 22.37
N VAL A 401 -14.15 8.28 22.05
CA VAL A 401 -13.72 6.97 22.57
C VAL A 401 -13.17 7.20 23.98
N ARG A 402 -13.78 6.56 24.99
CA ARG A 402 -13.47 6.71 26.41
C ARG A 402 -13.22 5.33 27.02
N PHE A 403 -12.03 5.16 27.55
CA PHE A 403 -11.60 3.94 28.22
C PHE A 403 -12.15 3.91 29.65
N SER A 404 -12.27 2.71 30.23
CA SER A 404 -12.78 2.48 31.59
C SER A 404 -12.02 3.25 32.68
N ASP A 405 -10.71 3.40 32.51
CA ASP A 405 -9.80 4.17 33.39
C ASP A 405 -10.03 5.70 33.34
N GLY A 406 -11.02 6.15 32.57
CA GLY A 406 -11.41 7.55 32.39
C GLY A 406 -10.55 8.30 31.36
N SER A 407 -9.53 7.66 30.78
CA SER A 407 -8.76 8.22 29.67
C SER A 407 -9.52 8.08 28.34
N ARG A 408 -8.96 8.60 27.24
CA ARG A 408 -9.64 8.71 25.94
C ARG A 408 -8.66 8.53 24.80
N LEU A 409 -9.12 8.13 23.61
CA LEU A 409 -8.26 7.99 22.43
C LEU A 409 -7.96 9.35 21.74
N GLN A 410 -7.61 10.36 22.53
CA GLN A 410 -7.33 11.71 22.03
C GLN A 410 -5.90 11.83 21.51
N LEU A 411 -5.73 12.54 20.38
CA LEU A 411 -4.42 12.93 19.84
C LEU A 411 -4.15 14.41 20.14
N PHE A 412 -3.02 14.69 20.78
CA PHE A 412 -2.56 16.03 21.14
C PHE A 412 -1.43 16.45 20.20
N GLN A 413 -1.58 17.59 19.52
CA GLN A 413 -0.53 18.16 18.66
C GLN A 413 0.09 19.38 19.32
N HIS A 414 1.42 19.43 19.36
CA HIS A 414 2.20 20.53 19.91
C HIS A 414 2.89 21.33 18.80
N GLY A 415 3.12 22.62 19.03
CA GLY A 415 3.69 23.55 18.04
C GLY A 415 5.13 23.24 17.58
N ASN A 416 5.81 22.28 18.24
CA ASN A 416 7.10 21.73 17.84
C ASN A 416 6.99 20.53 16.87
N GLY A 417 5.77 20.16 16.44
CA GLY A 417 5.50 18.97 15.62
C GLY A 417 5.42 17.66 16.41
N GLU A 418 5.42 17.71 17.74
CA GLU A 418 5.22 16.53 18.59
C GLU A 418 3.74 16.14 18.64
N VAL A 419 3.47 14.85 18.44
CA VAL A 419 2.16 14.24 18.64
C VAL A 419 2.22 13.36 19.89
N ARG A 420 1.19 13.42 20.73
CA ARG A 420 0.95 12.49 21.84
C ARG A 420 -0.41 11.85 21.71
N ALA A 421 -0.62 10.70 22.32
CA ALA A 421 -1.90 10.00 22.31
C ALA A 421 -2.30 9.56 23.72
N ILE A 422 -3.61 9.50 23.97
CA ILE A 422 -4.24 9.07 25.24
C ILE A 422 -4.04 10.05 26.41
N LYS A 423 -2.80 10.39 26.75
CA LYS A 423 -2.45 11.41 27.76
C LYS A 423 -1.53 12.46 27.14
N ASP A 424 -1.66 13.72 27.54
CA ASP A 424 -0.77 14.80 27.09
C ASP A 424 0.56 14.83 27.89
N GLU A 425 1.24 13.68 27.93
CA GLU A 425 2.46 13.45 28.68
C GLU A 425 3.63 13.12 27.74
N PRO A 426 4.89 13.52 28.04
CA PRO A 426 6.04 13.23 27.19
C PRO A 426 6.30 11.72 26.96
N GLY A 427 5.92 10.87 27.91
CA GLY A 427 5.99 9.40 27.75
C GLY A 427 5.04 8.88 26.67
N PHE A 428 3.91 9.57 26.46
CA PHE A 428 2.84 9.22 25.53
C PHE A 428 3.06 9.79 24.12
N LYS A 429 4.32 10.07 23.76
CA LYS A 429 4.71 10.55 22.44
C LYS A 429 4.53 9.48 21.38
N VAL A 430 3.96 9.88 20.25
CA VAL A 430 3.71 9.06 19.06
C VAL A 430 4.43 9.68 17.86
N THR A 431 5.18 8.89 17.10
CA THR A 431 5.84 9.34 15.87
C THR A 431 4.99 8.95 14.67
N VAL A 432 4.29 9.93 14.09
CA VAL A 432 3.52 9.78 12.84
C VAL A 432 4.49 9.91 11.66
N ILE A 433 4.44 8.98 10.71
CA ILE A 433 5.47 8.79 9.66
C ILE A 433 6.86 8.60 10.32
N PRO A 434 7.08 7.49 11.07
CA PRO A 434 8.36 7.24 11.70
C PRO A 434 9.48 7.14 10.64
N PRO A 435 10.66 7.75 10.88
CA PRO A 435 11.79 7.61 9.98
C PRO A 435 12.24 6.16 9.92
N LEU A 436 12.67 5.70 8.74
CA LEU A 436 13.32 4.39 8.61
C LEU A 436 14.57 4.34 9.50
N PRO A 437 14.70 3.35 10.41
CA PRO A 437 15.96 3.08 11.08
C PRO A 437 17.08 2.87 10.04
N ALA A 438 18.11 3.73 10.08
CA ALA A 438 19.17 3.76 9.07
C ALA A 438 19.91 2.42 8.92
N ASP A 439 19.98 1.63 10.01
CA ASP A 439 20.63 0.33 10.05
C ASP A 439 19.83 -0.83 9.44
N HIS A 440 18.59 -0.63 8.93
CA HIS A 440 17.76 -1.72 8.38
C HIS A 440 18.52 -2.58 7.38
N LEU A 441 19.26 -1.98 6.44
CA LEU A 441 20.04 -2.71 5.43
C LEU A 441 21.11 -3.65 6.04
N SER A 442 21.61 -3.34 7.25
CA SER A 442 22.57 -4.17 7.97
C SER A 442 21.89 -5.31 8.74
N GLN A 443 20.72 -5.05 9.32
CA GLN A 443 19.96 -6.01 10.12
C GLN A 443 19.20 -7.02 9.23
N GLN A 444 18.62 -6.53 8.13
CA GLN A 444 18.00 -7.30 7.03
C GLN A 444 18.96 -8.32 6.40
N ARG A 445 20.28 -8.04 6.37
CA ARG A 445 21.30 -9.00 5.93
C ARG A 445 21.60 -10.10 6.96
N ARG A 446 21.33 -9.88 8.25
CA ARG A 446 21.61 -10.84 9.34
C ARG A 446 20.40 -11.70 9.69
N GLN A 447 19.19 -11.15 9.61
CA GLN A 447 17.95 -11.85 9.95
C GLN A 447 17.08 -12.00 8.70
N ARG A 448 16.87 -13.25 8.23
CA ARG A 448 15.99 -13.58 7.09
C ARG A 448 14.49 -13.53 7.47
N LEU A 449 14.07 -12.50 8.19
CA LEU A 449 12.65 -12.19 8.37
C LEU A 449 12.19 -11.26 7.23
N PRO A 450 10.91 -11.35 6.82
CA PRO A 450 10.26 -10.22 6.18
C PRO A 450 9.97 -9.18 7.26
N ASP A 451 10.66 -8.04 7.20
CA ASP A 451 10.45 -6.94 8.15
C ASP A 451 9.03 -6.39 8.01
N ALA A 452 8.23 -6.45 9.08
CA ALA A 452 6.87 -5.91 9.10
C ALA A 452 6.82 -4.43 8.69
N LEU A 453 7.86 -3.66 9.04
CA LEU A 453 8.01 -2.26 8.64
C LEU A 453 8.06 -2.08 7.10
N GLN A 454 8.66 -3.01 6.36
CA GLN A 454 8.70 -2.92 4.89
C GLN A 454 7.30 -3.11 4.29
N LEU A 455 6.48 -3.99 4.87
CA LEU A 455 5.08 -4.18 4.47
C LEU A 455 4.24 -2.93 4.81
N TYR A 456 4.45 -2.33 5.98
CA TYR A 456 3.78 -1.08 6.37
C TYR A 456 4.15 0.10 5.44
N GLN A 457 5.37 0.14 4.89
CA GLN A 457 5.73 1.12 3.87
C GLN A 457 5.14 0.82 2.49
N GLN A 458 5.11 -0.45 2.06
CA GLN A 458 4.53 -0.85 0.76
C GLN A 458 3.03 -0.56 0.67
N HIS A 459 2.33 -0.60 1.80
CA HIS A 459 0.87 -0.47 1.88
C HIS A 459 0.41 0.83 2.53
N ARG A 460 1.31 1.82 2.69
CA ARG A 460 1.03 3.11 3.34
C ARG A 460 -0.03 3.92 2.60
N LEU A 461 -1.03 4.40 3.34
CA LEU A 461 -1.93 5.46 2.88
C LEU A 461 -1.36 6.86 3.22
N GLU A 462 -1.74 7.87 2.43
CA GLU A 462 -1.27 9.25 2.63
C GLU A 462 -2.05 9.96 3.76
N HIS A 463 -3.37 9.78 3.79
CA HIS A 463 -4.26 10.31 4.82
C HIS A 463 -4.12 9.58 6.16
N ASP A 464 -3.95 8.25 6.11
CA ASP A 464 -3.75 7.34 7.25
C ASP A 464 -2.31 6.76 7.28
N PRO A 465 -1.28 7.57 7.62
CA PRO A 465 0.13 7.16 7.58
C PRO A 465 0.55 6.27 8.76
N PRO A 466 1.63 5.47 8.61
CA PRO A 466 2.16 4.59 9.67
C PRO A 466 2.57 5.36 10.92
N VAL A 467 2.49 4.65 12.05
CA VAL A 467 2.70 5.18 13.40
C VAL A 467 3.76 4.35 14.12
N GLN A 468 4.59 5.00 14.94
CA GLN A 468 5.42 4.34 15.94
C GLN A 468 5.03 4.82 17.34
N SER A 469 4.89 3.89 18.28
CA SER A 469 4.48 4.18 19.66
C SER A 469 5.25 3.31 20.67
N ARG A 470 5.14 3.64 21.95
CA ARG A 470 5.49 2.78 23.11
C ARG A 470 4.32 2.63 24.09
N ILE A 471 3.16 3.17 23.73
CA ILE A 471 1.97 3.21 24.57
C ILE A 471 1.31 1.84 24.51
N ASN A 472 1.25 1.17 25.66
CA ASN A 472 0.59 -0.12 25.85
C ASN A 472 -0.34 -0.01 27.07
N TYR A 473 -1.47 -0.71 27.05
CA TYR A 473 -2.25 -0.93 28.27
C TYR A 473 -1.62 -2.09 29.05
N HIS A 474 -1.57 -2.00 30.38
CA HIS A 474 -0.89 -2.97 31.23
C HIS A 474 -1.76 -3.33 32.43
N TRP A 475 -1.87 -4.63 32.68
CA TRP A 475 -2.62 -5.18 33.80
C TRP A 475 -2.07 -4.73 35.18
N PRO A 476 -2.90 -4.38 36.17
CA PRO A 476 -4.35 -4.18 36.09
C PRO A 476 -4.67 -2.73 35.68
N GLY A 477 -5.31 -2.55 34.53
CA GLY A 477 -6.04 -1.32 34.20
C GLY A 477 -5.26 0.01 34.10
N GLN A 478 -4.01 0.04 33.59
CA GLN A 478 -3.33 1.33 33.35
C GLN A 478 -2.55 1.43 32.04
N TRP A 479 -2.64 2.59 31.39
CA TRP A 479 -1.76 2.97 30.28
C TRP A 479 -0.35 3.30 30.73
N VAL A 480 0.64 2.68 30.07
CA VAL A 480 2.07 2.90 30.31
C VAL A 480 2.83 3.13 29.01
N SER A 481 3.96 3.85 29.09
CA SER A 481 4.94 3.94 28.00
C SER A 481 6.12 3.02 28.31
N SER A 482 6.16 1.84 27.68
CA SER A 482 7.07 0.76 28.09
C SER A 482 7.52 -0.11 26.91
N GLY A 483 8.63 -0.82 27.10
CA GLY A 483 9.16 -1.77 26.12
C GLY A 483 9.79 -1.14 24.87
N PRO A 484 10.09 -1.97 23.85
CA PRO A 484 10.52 -1.53 22.53
C PRO A 484 9.40 -0.78 21.80
N PRO A 485 9.71 0.14 20.86
CA PRO A 485 8.68 0.77 20.05
C PRO A 485 7.92 -0.24 19.17
N THR A 486 6.60 -0.22 19.24
CA THR A 486 5.74 -0.86 18.24
C THR A 486 5.64 0.02 16.99
N PHE A 487 5.32 -0.60 15.86
CA PHE A 487 5.03 0.08 14.60
C PHE A 487 3.67 -0.36 14.12
N ASP A 488 2.70 0.56 14.13
CA ASP A 488 1.37 0.33 13.61
C ASP A 488 1.33 0.75 12.14
N ALA A 489 0.65 -0.04 11.32
CA ALA A 489 0.65 0.18 9.87
C ALA A 489 0.10 1.56 9.45
N SER A 490 -0.76 2.13 10.30
CA SER A 490 -1.45 3.39 10.07
C SER A 490 -1.93 4.02 11.40
N VAL A 491 -2.50 5.23 11.37
CA VAL A 491 -3.11 5.88 12.54
C VAL A 491 -4.40 5.15 12.96
N SER A 492 -5.21 4.69 12.00
CA SER A 492 -6.37 3.84 12.31
C SER A 492 -5.94 2.48 12.86
N SER A 493 -4.81 1.92 12.41
CA SER A 493 -4.26 0.68 12.98
C SER A 493 -3.81 0.88 14.43
N PHE A 494 -3.11 1.98 14.73
CA PHE A 494 -2.77 2.36 16.11
C PHE A 494 -4.03 2.52 16.97
N ALA A 495 -5.04 3.23 16.46
CA ALA A 495 -6.30 3.46 17.15
C ALA A 495 -7.02 2.15 17.51
N LYS A 496 -7.21 1.26 16.53
CA LYS A 496 -7.81 -0.07 16.73
C LYS A 496 -6.98 -0.95 17.67
N ASN A 497 -5.64 -0.88 17.58
CA ASN A 497 -4.76 -1.60 18.50
C ASN A 497 -4.90 -1.09 19.93
N LYS A 498 -5.06 0.22 20.17
CA LYS A 498 -5.28 0.73 21.54
C LYS A 498 -6.67 0.36 22.06
N ILE A 499 -7.70 0.31 21.22
CA ILE A 499 -9.03 -0.18 21.60
C ILE A 499 -8.98 -1.66 22.01
N LEU A 500 -8.36 -2.55 21.22
CA LEU A 500 -8.21 -3.96 21.63
C LEU A 500 -7.25 -4.16 22.82
N ASP A 501 -6.15 -3.40 22.91
CA ASP A 501 -5.26 -3.46 24.09
C ASP A 501 -6.00 -3.10 25.38
N HIS A 502 -6.85 -2.07 25.33
CA HIS A 502 -7.68 -1.66 26.45
C HIS A 502 -8.63 -2.78 26.83
N PHE A 503 -9.52 -3.14 25.90
CA PHE A 503 -10.56 -4.14 26.07
C PHE A 503 -10.00 -5.48 26.60
N TYR A 504 -8.84 -5.92 26.08
CA TYR A 504 -8.23 -7.20 26.45
C TYR A 504 -7.68 -7.26 27.89
N PHE A 505 -7.24 -6.14 28.48
CA PHE A 505 -6.74 -6.10 29.87
C PHE A 505 -7.70 -5.41 30.87
N ASP A 506 -8.89 -5.00 30.44
CA ASP A 506 -9.89 -4.29 31.27
C ASP A 506 -10.80 -5.26 32.08
N GLU A 507 -10.18 -6.16 32.85
CA GLU A 507 -10.76 -7.19 33.75
C GLU A 507 -11.86 -8.14 33.19
N THR A 508 -12.35 -7.90 31.98
CA THR A 508 -13.31 -8.76 31.27
C THR A 508 -12.69 -10.12 30.95
N HIS A 509 -13.42 -11.18 31.26
CA HIS A 509 -12.90 -12.56 31.29
C HIS A 509 -12.87 -13.22 29.89
N HIS A 510 -12.09 -12.64 28.96
CA HIS A 510 -11.89 -13.14 27.60
C HIS A 510 -11.52 -14.62 27.56
N GLN A 511 -12.07 -15.34 26.59
CA GLN A 511 -11.81 -16.76 26.40
C GLN A 511 -10.90 -16.94 25.18
N THR A 512 -9.64 -17.30 25.42
CA THR A 512 -8.60 -17.40 24.39
C THR A 512 -8.33 -18.85 23.99
N ASN A 513 -8.44 -19.15 22.70
CA ASN A 513 -7.86 -20.36 22.10
C ASN A 513 -6.46 -20.04 21.56
N HIS A 514 -5.41 -20.55 22.21
CA HIS A 514 -4.03 -20.39 21.73
C HIS A 514 -3.57 -21.64 20.95
N THR A 515 -3.36 -21.51 19.64
CA THR A 515 -2.84 -22.60 18.80
C THR A 515 -1.32 -22.75 18.97
N GLU A 516 -0.81 -23.99 18.99
CA GLU A 516 0.63 -24.23 18.86
C GLU A 516 1.22 -23.58 17.60
N THR A 517 2.51 -23.23 17.66
CA THR A 517 3.25 -22.51 16.63
C THR A 517 3.14 -23.16 15.23
N LEU A 518 2.42 -22.51 14.31
CA LEU A 518 2.23 -22.95 12.94
C LEU A 518 3.32 -22.40 12.01
N ASN A 519 3.65 -23.15 10.95
CA ASN A 519 4.44 -22.59 9.85
C ASN A 519 3.52 -21.73 8.96
N ARG A 520 3.87 -20.46 8.71
CA ARG A 520 3.03 -19.52 7.94
C ARG A 520 2.67 -19.99 6.52
N ARG A 521 3.44 -20.92 5.95
CA ARG A 521 3.22 -21.52 4.62
C ARG A 521 2.28 -22.73 4.62
N VAL A 522 1.75 -23.15 5.77
CA VAL A 522 0.78 -24.25 5.88
C VAL A 522 -0.45 -23.99 5.00
N CYS A 523 -1.07 -25.06 4.50
CA CYS A 523 -2.28 -25.04 3.67
C CYS A 523 -2.24 -24.13 2.43
N GLY A 524 -1.05 -23.94 1.84
CA GLY A 524 -0.85 -23.08 0.66
C GLY A 524 -0.56 -21.61 1.00
N GLY A 525 -0.14 -21.33 2.24
CA GLY A 525 0.31 -20.00 2.66
C GLY A 525 -0.81 -19.00 2.93
N ARG A 526 -1.96 -19.45 3.47
CA ARG A 526 -3.04 -18.51 3.87
C ARG A 526 -2.57 -17.56 4.97
N LEU A 527 -1.82 -18.02 5.97
CA LEU A 527 -1.24 -17.14 6.99
C LEU A 527 -0.17 -16.21 6.39
N ASP A 528 0.73 -16.73 5.55
CA ASP A 528 1.72 -15.92 4.79
C ASP A 528 1.03 -14.80 3.99
N GLY A 529 -0.09 -15.11 3.32
CA GLY A 529 -0.92 -14.15 2.59
C GLY A 529 -1.65 -13.14 3.48
N LEU A 530 -2.20 -13.57 4.63
CA LEU A 530 -2.87 -12.69 5.60
C LEU A 530 -1.91 -11.66 6.24
N LEU A 531 -0.63 -12.02 6.33
CA LEU A 531 0.45 -11.20 6.88
C LEU A 531 1.14 -10.31 5.83
N THR A 532 1.08 -10.64 4.53
CA THR A 532 1.77 -9.89 3.45
C THR A 532 0.85 -9.03 2.58
N GLN A 533 -0.46 -9.25 2.64
CA GLN A 533 -1.47 -8.32 2.08
C GLN A 533 -1.41 -6.94 2.75
N SER A 534 -2.03 -5.92 2.13
CA SER A 534 -2.19 -4.63 2.78
C SER A 534 -3.04 -4.78 4.06
N PRO A 535 -2.68 -4.11 5.16
CA PRO A 535 -3.46 -4.15 6.39
C PRO A 535 -4.86 -3.55 6.21
N HIS A 536 -5.01 -2.66 5.22
CA HIS A 536 -6.28 -2.04 4.79
C HIS A 536 -7.06 -2.88 3.76
N THR A 537 -6.62 -4.10 3.43
CA THR A 537 -7.39 -5.02 2.55
C THR A 537 -8.41 -5.79 3.39
N PRO A 538 -9.72 -5.67 3.12
CA PRO A 538 -10.75 -6.45 3.81
C PRO A 538 -10.51 -7.95 3.68
N VAL A 539 -10.73 -8.69 4.77
CA VAL A 539 -10.63 -10.15 4.81
C VAL A 539 -12.04 -10.73 4.91
N ALA A 540 -12.37 -11.69 4.04
CA ALA A 540 -13.67 -12.34 4.07
C ALA A 540 -13.90 -13.02 5.43
N GLY A 541 -15.04 -12.70 6.09
CA GLY A 541 -15.33 -13.14 7.45
C GLY A 541 -14.72 -12.26 8.55
N CYS A 542 -14.36 -11.00 8.23
CA CYS A 542 -13.86 -10.01 9.19
C CYS A 542 -14.50 -8.65 8.92
N THR A 543 -14.92 -7.95 9.99
CA THR A 543 -15.49 -6.60 9.95
C THR A 543 -14.43 -5.55 9.69
N THR A 544 -13.32 -5.63 10.42
CA THR A 544 -12.15 -4.78 10.26
C THR A 544 -10.88 -5.58 10.46
N THR A 545 -9.79 -5.12 9.88
CA THR A 545 -8.46 -5.70 10.07
C THR A 545 -7.42 -4.59 10.21
N PHE A 546 -6.36 -4.85 10.97
CA PHE A 546 -5.24 -3.93 11.14
C PHE A 546 -3.94 -4.69 11.49
N SER A 547 -2.82 -3.98 11.61
CA SER A 547 -1.54 -4.57 12.01
C SER A 547 -0.76 -3.65 12.94
N GLY A 548 -0.29 -4.22 14.05
CA GLY A 548 0.49 -3.54 15.08
C GLY A 548 1.76 -4.32 15.43
N GLY A 549 2.91 -3.66 15.42
CA GLY A 549 4.21 -4.24 15.75
C GLY A 549 4.61 -5.39 14.81
N ARG A 550 4.46 -6.64 15.28
CA ARG A 550 4.72 -7.90 14.56
C ARG A 550 3.46 -8.77 14.45
N THR A 551 2.29 -8.18 14.60
CA THR A 551 1.02 -8.88 14.79
C THR A 551 -0.02 -8.38 13.80
N ARG A 552 -0.81 -9.31 13.26
CA ARG A 552 -1.97 -9.03 12.39
C ARG A 552 -3.24 -9.36 13.16
N PHE A 553 -4.18 -8.41 13.18
CA PHE A 553 -5.45 -8.54 13.88
C PHE A 553 -6.60 -8.62 12.87
N LEU A 554 -7.52 -9.55 13.08
CA LEU A 554 -8.70 -9.78 12.27
C LEU A 554 -9.94 -9.80 13.17
N VAL A 555 -10.73 -8.72 13.20
CA VAL A 555 -11.96 -8.65 14.01
C VAL A 555 -13.09 -9.35 13.25
N LEU A 556 -13.78 -10.28 13.91
CA LEU A 556 -14.70 -11.23 13.29
C LEU A 556 -16.17 -10.81 13.36
N THR A 557 -16.56 -10.12 14.43
CA THR A 557 -17.92 -9.63 14.70
C THR A 557 -18.04 -8.13 14.44
N ASP A 558 -19.25 -7.58 14.36
CA ASP A 558 -19.50 -6.12 14.27
C ASP A 558 -20.38 -5.60 15.42
N SER A 559 -20.77 -4.32 15.38
CA SER A 559 -21.59 -3.67 16.40
C SER A 559 -23.06 -4.14 16.43
N SER A 560 -23.44 -5.15 15.65
CA SER A 560 -24.73 -5.85 15.70
C SER A 560 -24.66 -7.25 16.33
N ASP A 561 -23.47 -7.80 16.54
CA ASP A 561 -23.25 -8.99 17.37
C ASP A 561 -23.27 -8.60 18.87
N ASP A 562 -23.72 -9.52 19.73
CA ASP A 562 -23.75 -9.35 21.19
C ASP A 562 -22.42 -9.73 21.89
N PHE A 563 -21.37 -10.01 21.11
CA PHE A 563 -20.04 -10.36 21.59
C PHE A 563 -18.92 -9.85 20.68
N VAL A 564 -17.73 -9.68 21.26
CA VAL A 564 -16.51 -9.29 20.54
C VAL A 564 -15.68 -10.54 20.30
N ALA A 565 -15.28 -10.77 19.06
CA ALA A 565 -14.38 -11.87 18.70
C ALA A 565 -13.37 -11.43 17.65
N TRP A 566 -12.12 -11.89 17.80
CA TRP A 566 -11.04 -11.58 16.87
C TRP A 566 -10.05 -12.73 16.73
N ILE A 567 -9.09 -12.57 15.82
CA ILE A 567 -7.95 -13.47 15.63
C ILE A 567 -6.68 -12.63 15.68
N THR A 568 -5.81 -12.97 16.61
CA THR A 568 -4.46 -12.43 16.71
C THR A 568 -3.46 -13.39 16.05
N ILE A 569 -2.63 -12.86 15.15
CA ILE A 569 -1.60 -13.65 14.43
C ILE A 569 -0.21 -13.00 14.66
N PRO A 570 0.50 -13.37 15.73
CA PRO A 570 1.86 -12.90 15.99
C PRO A 570 2.90 -13.59 15.09
N ILE A 571 3.89 -12.81 14.63
CA ILE A 571 5.05 -13.34 13.91
C ILE A 571 6.15 -13.68 14.92
N GLU A 572 6.28 -14.96 15.27
CA GLU A 572 7.36 -15.49 16.12
C GLU A 572 8.75 -15.38 15.45
N GLY A 573 8.80 -15.50 14.12
CA GLY A 573 10.03 -15.50 13.33
C GLY A 573 10.34 -16.89 12.77
N ASN A 574 11.47 -17.07 12.09
CA ASN A 574 11.84 -18.36 11.44
C ASN A 574 10.80 -18.94 10.44
N ASN A 575 9.83 -18.14 9.96
CA ASN A 575 8.61 -18.54 9.23
C ASN A 575 7.52 -19.22 10.10
N SER A 576 7.70 -19.24 11.41
CA SER A 576 6.70 -19.60 12.41
C SER A 576 5.82 -18.39 12.77
N VAL A 577 4.56 -18.70 13.10
CA VAL A 577 3.52 -17.77 13.54
C VAL A 577 2.64 -18.48 14.57
N SER A 578 2.18 -17.75 15.57
CA SER A 578 1.11 -18.16 16.50
C SER A 578 -0.24 -17.83 15.84
N VAL A 579 -1.31 -18.48 16.28
CA VAL A 579 -2.69 -18.10 15.93
C VAL A 579 -3.52 -18.22 17.18
N GLU A 580 -3.93 -17.07 17.71
CA GLU A 580 -4.83 -16.93 18.84
C GLU A 580 -6.21 -16.55 18.33
N VAL A 581 -7.25 -17.03 19.01
CA VAL A 581 -8.65 -16.67 18.73
C VAL A 581 -9.30 -16.33 20.06
N GLU A 582 -9.62 -15.06 20.22
CA GLU A 582 -10.14 -14.45 21.44
C GLU A 582 -11.64 -14.14 21.27
N THR A 583 -12.44 -14.34 22.33
CA THR A 583 -13.88 -14.06 22.30
C THR A 583 -14.49 -13.74 23.65
N THR A 584 -15.57 -12.94 23.63
CA THR A 584 -16.53 -12.78 24.74
C THR A 584 -17.85 -13.51 24.50
N GLU A 585 -17.94 -14.41 23.50
CA GLU A 585 -19.10 -15.27 23.28
C GLU A 585 -19.43 -16.07 24.56
N ALA A 586 -20.69 -16.06 24.99
CA ALA A 586 -21.10 -16.85 26.14
C ALA A 586 -20.92 -18.35 25.85
N PRO A 587 -20.30 -19.16 26.75
CA PRO A 587 -20.15 -20.59 26.54
C PRO A 587 -21.49 -21.28 26.27
N ALA A 588 -21.51 -22.14 25.25
CA ALA A 588 -22.69 -22.92 24.89
C ALA A 588 -23.25 -23.72 26.10
N ALA A 589 -24.57 -23.67 26.27
CA ALA A 589 -25.25 -24.37 27.36
C ALA A 589 -25.00 -25.88 27.32
N ASP A 590 -24.95 -26.51 28.50
CA ASP A 590 -24.66 -27.94 28.72
C ASP A 590 -23.29 -28.43 28.23
N VAL A 591 -22.40 -27.53 27.77
CA VAL A 591 -21.02 -27.85 27.38
C VAL A 591 -20.05 -27.65 28.55
N SER A 592 -19.16 -28.63 28.78
CA SER A 592 -18.15 -28.54 29.84
C SER A 592 -17.10 -27.46 29.54
N GLU A 593 -16.59 -26.78 30.58
CA GLU A 593 -15.44 -25.87 30.51
C GLU A 593 -14.20 -26.51 29.84
N ASN A 594 -14.04 -27.83 30.00
CA ASN A 594 -12.95 -28.62 29.42
C ASN A 594 -13.23 -29.14 28.00
N ALA A 595 -14.39 -28.81 27.41
CA ALA A 595 -14.68 -29.15 26.01
C ALA A 595 -13.84 -28.29 25.05
N PRO A 596 -13.57 -28.77 23.81
CA PRO A 596 -12.83 -27.99 22.83
C PRO A 596 -13.46 -26.63 22.55
N PHE A 597 -12.64 -25.62 22.27
CA PHE A 597 -13.08 -24.24 22.04
C PHE A 597 -14.21 -24.12 20.99
N LYS A 598 -14.18 -24.94 19.93
CA LYS A 598 -15.22 -24.96 18.89
C LYS A 598 -16.61 -25.39 19.36
N ASP A 599 -16.66 -26.19 20.43
CA ASP A 599 -17.86 -26.75 20.99
C ASP A 599 -18.40 -25.84 22.11
N ARG A 600 -17.50 -25.10 22.78
CA ARG A 600 -17.84 -24.01 23.73
C ARG A 600 -18.28 -22.71 23.05
N PHE A 601 -17.65 -22.34 21.94
CA PHE A 601 -17.80 -21.04 21.24
C PHE A 601 -18.07 -21.25 19.73
N PRO A 602 -19.26 -21.78 19.39
CA PRO A 602 -19.60 -22.17 18.01
C PRO A 602 -19.75 -20.98 17.05
N LEU A 603 -20.19 -19.80 17.51
CA LEU A 603 -20.39 -18.62 16.65
C LEU A 603 -19.05 -18.02 16.24
N THR A 604 -18.16 -17.78 17.21
CA THR A 604 -16.76 -17.38 17.02
C THR A 604 -16.07 -18.33 16.07
N THR A 605 -16.18 -19.65 16.32
CA THR A 605 -15.49 -20.65 15.50
C THR A 605 -16.03 -20.71 14.08
N ARG A 606 -17.34 -20.50 13.88
CA ARG A 606 -17.96 -20.37 12.56
C ARG A 606 -17.40 -19.17 11.78
N LEU A 607 -17.28 -18.00 12.41
CA LEU A 607 -16.72 -16.79 11.80
C LEU A 607 -15.23 -16.96 11.50
N ALA A 608 -14.44 -17.39 12.48
CA ALA A 608 -13.01 -17.62 12.35
C ALA A 608 -12.66 -18.66 11.28
N ARG A 609 -13.51 -19.68 11.08
CA ARG A 609 -13.37 -20.66 9.98
C ARG A 609 -13.47 -20.02 8.59
N VAL A 610 -14.19 -18.92 8.41
CA VAL A 610 -14.22 -18.17 7.14
C VAL A 610 -12.90 -17.41 6.94
N ALA A 611 -12.44 -16.67 7.96
CA ALA A 611 -11.21 -15.89 7.91
C ALA A 611 -9.96 -16.77 7.70
N LEU A 612 -9.82 -17.85 8.46
CA LEU A 612 -8.69 -18.79 8.39
C LEU A 612 -8.78 -19.77 7.21
N GLY A 613 -9.99 -20.07 6.72
CA GLY A 613 -10.24 -21.00 5.63
C GLY A 613 -9.56 -22.36 5.86
N ARG A 614 -8.67 -22.76 4.96
CA ARG A 614 -7.93 -24.05 5.03
C ARG A 614 -7.01 -24.19 6.26
N VAL A 615 -6.76 -23.14 7.02
CA VAL A 615 -5.96 -23.19 8.26
C VAL A 615 -6.81 -23.51 9.48
N ALA A 616 -8.12 -23.29 9.44
CA ALA A 616 -9.00 -23.45 10.59
C ALA A 616 -8.97 -24.85 11.26
N PRO A 617 -8.81 -25.98 10.54
CA PRO A 617 -8.70 -27.30 11.18
C PRO A 617 -7.47 -27.49 12.08
N TYR A 618 -6.41 -26.70 11.87
CA TYR A 618 -5.21 -26.69 12.71
C TYR A 618 -5.45 -25.93 14.03
N VAL A 619 -6.36 -24.94 14.01
CA VAL A 619 -6.71 -24.06 15.13
C VAL A 619 -7.83 -24.65 16.00
N PHE A 620 -8.81 -25.34 15.39
CA PHE A 620 -10.03 -25.81 16.09
C PHE A 620 -10.20 -27.32 16.18
N ASP A 621 -9.54 -28.09 15.30
CA ASP A 621 -9.73 -29.54 15.18
C ASP A 621 -8.48 -30.35 15.56
N GLY A 622 -7.47 -29.70 16.16
CA GLY A 622 -6.27 -30.35 16.69
C GLY A 622 -5.41 -31.04 15.63
N GLN A 623 -5.56 -30.69 14.35
CA GLN A 623 -4.86 -31.38 13.27
C GLN A 623 -3.37 -31.06 13.29
N ILE A 624 -2.54 -32.06 13.59
CA ILE A 624 -1.08 -31.93 13.47
C ILE A 624 -0.72 -31.73 11.99
N PRO A 625 0.14 -30.75 11.62
CA PRO A 625 0.68 -30.57 10.28
C PRO A 625 1.09 -31.90 9.62
N THR A 626 0.38 -32.31 8.57
CA THR A 626 0.55 -33.65 7.98
C THR A 626 1.95 -33.88 7.40
N ALA A 627 2.72 -32.80 7.18
CA ALA A 627 4.15 -32.87 6.87
C ALA A 627 4.98 -33.49 8.02
N MET A 628 4.65 -33.24 9.29
CA MET A 628 5.29 -33.89 10.45
C MET A 628 4.94 -35.38 10.48
N ALA A 629 3.67 -35.73 10.24
CA ALA A 629 3.25 -37.12 10.11
C ALA A 629 3.95 -37.83 8.93
N ALA A 630 4.13 -37.15 7.79
CA ALA A 630 4.86 -37.67 6.64
C ALA A 630 6.36 -37.85 6.92
N VAL A 631 7.02 -36.91 7.60
CA VAL A 631 8.42 -37.06 8.04
C VAL A 631 8.57 -38.20 9.03
N GLY A 632 7.63 -38.34 9.98
CA GLY A 632 7.57 -39.48 10.91
C GLY A 632 7.36 -40.81 10.19
N MET A 633 6.47 -40.87 9.20
CA MET A 633 6.25 -42.04 8.35
C MET A 633 7.48 -42.39 7.50
N ILE A 634 8.19 -41.39 6.96
CA ILE A 634 9.46 -41.59 6.24
C ILE A 634 10.53 -42.13 7.20
N TRP A 635 10.64 -41.59 8.42
CA TRP A 635 11.55 -42.12 9.45
C TRP A 635 11.21 -43.55 9.87
N MET A 636 9.93 -43.87 10.10
CA MET A 636 9.45 -45.23 10.36
C MET A 636 9.74 -46.18 9.19
N THR A 637 9.59 -45.71 7.94
CA THR A 637 9.91 -46.50 6.73
C THR A 637 11.41 -46.76 6.61
N ILE A 638 12.26 -45.77 6.91
CA ILE A 638 13.72 -45.93 6.93
C ILE A 638 14.16 -46.86 8.07
N ALA A 639 13.55 -46.73 9.26
CA ALA A 639 13.84 -47.58 10.42
C ALA A 639 13.45 -49.04 10.17
N THR A 640 12.23 -49.30 9.69
CA THR A 640 11.76 -50.65 9.33
C THR A 640 12.60 -51.25 8.20
N LYS A 641 13.00 -50.46 7.19
CA LYS A 641 13.91 -50.92 6.13
C LYS A 641 15.28 -51.32 6.67
N ARG A 642 15.86 -50.56 7.60
CA ARG A 642 17.12 -50.94 8.29
C ARG A 642 16.97 -52.20 9.16
N VAL A 643 15.83 -52.37 9.84
CA VAL A 643 15.54 -53.59 10.60
C VAL A 643 15.41 -54.81 9.67
N ALA A 644 14.87 -54.64 8.46
CA ALA A 644 14.83 -55.69 7.44
C ALA A 644 16.23 -56.03 6.89
N GLU A 645 17.09 -55.03 6.61
CA GLU A 645 18.47 -55.24 6.16
C GLU A 645 19.30 -55.99 7.22
N VAL A 646 19.21 -55.60 8.50
CA VAL A 646 19.89 -56.31 9.60
C VAL A 646 19.45 -57.78 9.69
N ARG A 647 18.20 -58.10 9.33
CA ARG A 647 17.68 -59.47 9.29
C ARG A 647 18.16 -60.29 8.08
N MET A 648 18.71 -59.66 7.04
CA MET A 648 19.30 -60.33 5.87
C MET A 648 20.83 -60.52 5.95
N HIS A 649 21.48 -60.11 7.04
CA HIS A 649 22.92 -60.27 7.25
C HIS A 649 23.27 -61.18 8.43
N GLN A 650 22.58 -62.32 8.53
CA GLN A 650 22.95 -63.42 9.42
C GLN A 650 23.84 -64.43 8.65
N PRO A 651 25.16 -64.50 8.93
CA PRO A 651 26.11 -65.16 8.03
C PRO A 651 26.09 -66.69 8.13
N ARG A 652 25.89 -67.37 6.99
CA ARG A 652 26.17 -68.81 6.85
C ARG A 652 27.68 -69.06 6.93
N ARG A 653 28.12 -69.80 7.96
CA ARG A 653 29.51 -70.27 8.11
C ARG A 653 29.78 -71.53 7.25
N THR A 654 30.60 -71.41 6.20
CA THR A 654 31.26 -72.58 5.56
C THR A 654 32.65 -72.23 5.00
N ALA A 655 33.66 -72.51 5.83
CA ALA A 655 35.00 -73.08 5.57
C ALA A 655 35.74 -72.98 4.19
N LYS A 656 37.09 -72.90 4.31
CA LYS A 656 38.16 -73.20 3.31
C LYS A 656 38.38 -72.19 2.16
N THR A 657 39.58 -72.05 1.56
CA THR A 657 40.98 -72.33 1.98
C THR A 657 41.95 -71.49 1.13
N ALA A 658 43.12 -71.17 1.70
CA ALA A 658 44.26 -70.37 1.21
C ALA A 658 44.77 -70.51 -0.24
N ALA A 659 45.52 -69.47 -0.67
CA ALA A 659 46.91 -69.51 -1.21
C ALA A 659 47.17 -68.73 -2.52
N VAL A 660 48.47 -68.42 -2.73
CA VAL A 660 49.11 -67.78 -3.91
C VAL A 660 48.85 -66.27 -4.09
N THR A 661 49.80 -65.33 -4.26
CA THR A 661 51.21 -65.09 -3.84
C THR A 661 52.00 -64.40 -4.98
N ALA A 662 52.51 -63.16 -4.72
CA ALA A 662 53.67 -62.52 -5.40
C ALA A 662 53.54 -62.12 -6.91
N MET A 663 54.36 -61.22 -7.52
CA MET A 663 55.22 -60.10 -7.04
C MET A 663 55.66 -59.15 -8.21
N HIS A 664 56.17 -57.95 -7.86
CA HIS A 664 57.12 -57.07 -8.62
C HIS A 664 56.62 -56.35 -9.92
N ARG A 665 56.91 -55.05 -10.22
CA ARG A 665 58.13 -54.18 -10.28
C ARG A 665 58.99 -54.36 -11.56
N PRO A 666 59.78 -53.36 -12.06
CA PRO A 666 59.91 -51.93 -11.69
C PRO A 666 60.11 -50.87 -12.85
N ASN A 667 60.07 -49.57 -12.46
CA ASN A 667 60.82 -48.36 -12.88
C ASN A 667 61.48 -48.14 -14.28
N SER A 668 61.20 -46.96 -14.88
CA SER A 668 62.17 -45.87 -15.22
C SER A 668 61.41 -44.65 -15.80
N THR A 669 61.38 -43.40 -15.31
CA THR A 669 62.37 -42.37 -14.84
C THR A 669 63.09 -41.56 -15.93
N HIS A 670 62.59 -40.34 -16.22
CA HIS A 670 63.32 -39.06 -16.48
C HIS A 670 62.25 -37.94 -16.72
N THR A 671 62.10 -36.89 -15.88
CA THR A 671 62.79 -35.57 -15.86
C THR A 671 62.69 -34.79 -17.19
N GLU A 672 62.38 -33.49 -17.30
CA GLU A 672 61.76 -32.44 -16.45
C GLU A 672 61.56 -31.19 -17.37
N THR A 673 60.93 -30.05 -17.04
CA THR A 673 60.34 -29.45 -15.82
C THR A 673 58.99 -28.76 -16.23
N ASP A 674 58.34 -27.75 -15.65
CA ASP A 674 58.52 -26.85 -14.49
C ASP A 674 57.18 -26.24 -13.98
N LEU A 675 57.27 -25.50 -12.86
CA LEU A 675 56.44 -24.40 -12.33
C LEU A 675 54.94 -24.57 -11.97
N ASN A 676 54.66 -24.01 -10.77
CA ASN A 676 53.40 -23.50 -10.22
C ASN A 676 52.40 -24.44 -9.51
N THR A 677 52.71 -24.69 -8.23
CA THR A 677 51.84 -24.47 -7.06
C THR A 677 50.31 -24.42 -7.26
N HIS A 678 49.59 -25.39 -6.66
CA HIS A 678 48.64 -25.12 -5.55
C HIS A 678 47.99 -26.40 -4.97
N TRP A 679 48.24 -26.72 -3.68
CA TRP A 679 47.25 -27.28 -2.72
C TRP A 679 47.86 -27.55 -1.33
N ARG A 680 47.07 -27.36 -0.27
CA ARG A 680 47.44 -27.65 1.13
C ARG A 680 46.20 -27.79 2.02
N VAL A 681 46.29 -28.72 2.99
CA VAL A 681 45.45 -28.86 4.19
C VAL A 681 43.95 -29.16 3.97
N ALA A 682 43.56 -30.40 4.31
CA ALA A 682 42.17 -30.78 4.57
C ALA A 682 42.09 -31.92 5.59
N GLU A 683 42.62 -31.74 6.81
CA GLU A 683 42.58 -32.77 7.86
C GLU A 683 42.68 -32.19 9.28
N ARG A 684 41.58 -32.26 10.08
CA ARG A 684 41.59 -32.32 11.56
C ARG A 684 40.19 -32.40 12.20
N CYS A 685 40.13 -33.05 13.37
CA CYS A 685 39.16 -32.89 14.47
C CYS A 685 37.70 -33.39 14.31
N LEU A 686 37.54 -34.72 14.35
CA LEU A 686 36.48 -35.43 15.09
C LEU A 686 37.20 -36.61 15.81
N SER A 687 37.01 -36.95 17.08
CA SER A 687 36.13 -36.50 18.19
C SER A 687 36.98 -36.62 19.50
N PRO A 688 36.50 -36.95 20.73
CA PRO A 688 35.18 -36.84 21.38
C PRO A 688 35.23 -36.24 22.82
N SER A 689 34.07 -36.08 23.47
CA SER A 689 33.87 -36.42 24.90
C SER A 689 32.38 -36.40 25.31
N LEU A 690 32.06 -37.04 26.44
CA LEU A 690 30.71 -37.24 27.02
C LEU A 690 30.78 -37.09 28.56
N SER A 691 29.63 -37.08 29.25
CA SER A 691 29.40 -36.66 30.67
C SER A 691 29.35 -35.12 30.83
N VAL A 692 28.66 -34.51 31.82
CA VAL A 692 28.15 -34.94 33.15
C VAL A 692 26.67 -34.48 33.29
N ALA A 693 25.69 -35.35 33.52
CA ALA A 693 25.09 -35.78 34.80
C ALA A 693 24.44 -34.70 35.71
N ARG A 694 23.19 -34.97 36.13
CA ARG A 694 22.36 -34.42 37.23
C ARG A 694 22.85 -33.19 38.03
N SER A 695 21.94 -32.22 38.19
CA SER A 695 21.47 -31.81 39.52
C SER A 695 20.04 -31.26 39.49
N SER A 696 19.39 -31.11 40.64
CA SER A 696 18.05 -30.52 40.82
C SER A 696 17.91 -29.92 42.23
N ALA A 697 17.02 -28.94 42.36
CA ALA A 697 16.61 -28.25 43.59
C ALA A 697 17.62 -27.28 44.24
N GLN A 698 17.06 -26.39 45.09
CA GLN A 698 17.67 -25.23 45.75
C GLN A 698 18.14 -24.13 44.75
N ILE A 699 17.83 -22.84 44.95
CA ILE A 699 17.65 -22.08 46.19
C ILE A 699 16.25 -21.42 46.30
N ARG A 700 15.74 -21.30 47.53
CA ARG A 700 14.76 -20.28 47.98
C ARG A 700 15.32 -19.63 49.27
N SER A 701 14.71 -18.50 49.67
CA SER A 701 14.81 -17.86 50.99
C SER A 701 16.02 -16.96 51.28
N ALA A 702 15.86 -15.66 51.02
CA ALA A 702 16.13 -14.54 51.94
C ALA A 702 15.81 -13.21 51.21
N ALA A 703 15.15 -12.21 51.78
CA ALA A 703 14.50 -12.11 53.10
C ALA A 703 13.21 -11.30 52.98
N ASP A 704 12.38 -11.37 54.02
CA ASP A 704 11.10 -10.66 54.16
C ASP A 704 11.06 -10.00 55.55
N VAL A 705 10.10 -9.08 55.77
CA VAL A 705 9.80 -8.40 57.06
C VAL A 705 10.84 -7.41 57.61
N VAL A 706 10.55 -6.11 57.45
CA VAL A 706 10.25 -5.20 58.58
C VAL A 706 8.98 -4.41 58.20
N SER A 707 8.12 -4.12 59.17
CA SER A 707 6.84 -3.40 59.00
C SER A 707 6.81 -2.13 59.86
N THR A 708 5.73 -1.35 59.76
CA THR A 708 5.30 -0.19 60.60
C THR A 708 6.18 1.08 60.55
N GLU A 709 5.68 2.31 60.73
CA GLU A 709 4.32 2.94 60.64
C GLU A 709 4.50 4.49 60.80
N TRP A 710 3.41 5.29 60.77
CA TRP A 710 3.27 6.72 61.15
C TRP A 710 3.76 7.85 60.21
N THR A 711 2.78 8.46 59.54
CA THR A 711 2.49 9.92 59.41
C THR A 711 3.62 10.96 59.37
N ALA A 712 3.66 11.72 58.27
CA ALA A 712 3.74 13.19 58.25
C ALA A 712 3.02 13.72 57.01
#